data_AF-A0A1G2PT38-F1
#
_entry.id   AF-A0A1G2PT38-F1
#
_cell.length_a   1.000
_cell.length_b   1.000
_cell.length_c   1.000
_cell.angle_alpha   90.00
_cell.angle_beta   90.00
_cell.angle_gamma   90.00
#
_symmetry.space_group_name_H-M   'P 1'
#
loop_
_entity.id
_entity.type
_entity.pdbx_description
1 polymer ?
#
loop_
_entity_poly.entity_id
_entity_poly.type
_entity_poly.pdbx_seq_one_letter_code
_entity_poly.pdbx_strand_id
1 'polypeptide(L)'
;MRNSIKEIKEWEYGYLQYLRYSYKLTLWLYLNRWRRLIAFLKKHFDLIRQVSFIFVAFIVGILVNHFGGAGINQDIISNYLVAVGVMTGGTIAIVFTISMFLLQNASDLYSSQYFEVYIHDWKEKSVFYFVILITIILLGGGLYVGSLESVSERVSSNIIFYSLIAIGIVFALIDLQYKNVSQKLNPSNAIFFLENEGTRFLKRVQYDARQIAGIIQARDNTATEGIALAVAYNRVLQPFIANLDRQLENLVEIAMKLSDKQEVQTTKRAFTAIHNILTRFFEARKTSSLAVSSSVSILAIESDSQKFLTSIFERLNKAGEKFIRESRDENATYIIEVYNSLAVSSQTISFIGRRGENPVLELIVGYLNFLINNGQRAKNTEVVYQGSRVLGNIAVIAANKGYEAILHGLQDDILNVAIFGLTEKQTVIVDQCINDLLKIIGVVFESTSVERRLSFRSALQHIATIANNSSIHIRSGYFPNNFSTKMSLSKGYDGLHTLIWGIMQRYLKLTDTKQKSGYRGDIVELFEEINSSLRQLSENVKDCDSVLTDSVGRLLSNVNELIIDLIRDKEFGDVKDELITRLRWNIHLPYWFVRYAIKLDGSSMHFYALTDSVTRTGILAAEKLNNKELMKDCIGCLYSITEQCLEKTTSSYGYDEPRVLEKACYLGILALKKGWNDVFIEVGLKLYDFELKYFAKYFTNLPPGIDQENHNVIRLLHKNQLFVELLKWRDDFDHVRLNGNLRIRDDAESMMYSLIEPLDIDRFIFEVWGEFSANSEIEDESKLKFARRRLVHVLKQVRNNKSKL
;
A
#
# COMPACT_ATOMS: atom_id res chain seq x y z
N MET A 1 -28.63 71.35 -21.57
CA MET A 1 -29.45 71.11 -20.35
C MET A 1 -29.64 69.63 -20.02
N ARG A 2 -30.04 68.75 -20.96
CA ARG A 2 -30.19 67.29 -20.67
C ARG A 2 -28.88 66.57 -20.34
N ASN A 3 -27.75 66.92 -20.97
CA ASN A 3 -26.46 66.27 -20.70
C ASN A 3 -25.88 66.63 -19.33
N SER A 4 -25.98 67.88 -18.92
CA SER A 4 -25.49 68.33 -17.62
C SER A 4 -26.32 67.80 -16.44
N ILE A 5 -27.60 67.46 -16.63
CA ILE A 5 -28.40 66.76 -15.60
C ILE A 5 -27.99 65.28 -15.46
N LYS A 6 -27.54 64.65 -16.54
CA LYS A 6 -27.02 63.27 -16.51
C LYS A 6 -25.67 63.20 -15.79
N GLU A 7 -24.76 64.13 -16.09
CA GLU A 7 -23.45 64.22 -15.40
C GLU A 7 -23.61 64.47 -13.90
N ILE A 8 -24.54 65.34 -13.49
CA ILE A 8 -24.81 65.59 -12.06
C ILE A 8 -25.33 64.32 -11.37
N LYS A 9 -26.22 63.55 -12.00
CA LYS A 9 -26.74 62.30 -11.43
C LYS A 9 -25.69 61.19 -11.38
N GLU A 10 -24.82 61.08 -12.38
CA GLU A 10 -23.72 60.12 -12.38
C GLU A 10 -22.67 60.49 -11.31
N TRP A 11 -22.42 61.79 -11.11
CA TRP A 11 -21.54 62.28 -10.05
C TRP A 11 -22.14 62.05 -8.65
N GLU A 12 -23.44 62.29 -8.45
CA GLU A 12 -24.15 62.00 -7.20
C GLU A 12 -24.13 60.50 -6.85
N TYR A 13 -24.36 59.65 -7.86
CA TYR A 13 -24.37 58.20 -7.68
C TYR A 13 -22.96 57.66 -7.41
N GLY A 14 -21.94 58.19 -8.09
CA GLY A 14 -20.53 57.90 -7.82
C GLY A 14 -20.07 58.35 -6.43
N TYR A 15 -20.51 59.54 -6.00
CA TYR A 15 -20.19 60.09 -4.67
C TYR A 15 -20.87 59.30 -3.54
N LEU A 16 -22.13 58.89 -3.72
CA LEU A 16 -22.83 58.02 -2.78
C LEU A 16 -22.20 56.62 -2.69
N GLN A 17 -21.75 56.05 -3.81
CA GLN A 17 -21.00 54.79 -3.79
C GLN A 17 -19.64 54.95 -3.10
N TYR A 18 -18.94 56.06 -3.33
CA TYR A 18 -17.68 56.38 -2.67
C TYR A 18 -17.86 56.51 -1.15
N LEU A 19 -18.88 57.22 -0.67
CA LEU A 19 -19.21 57.33 0.76
C LEU A 19 -19.57 55.98 1.38
N ARG A 20 -20.34 55.15 0.68
CA ARG A 20 -20.73 53.81 1.17
C ARG A 20 -19.52 52.87 1.21
N TYR A 21 -18.59 53.01 0.28
CA TYR A 21 -17.34 52.25 0.25
C TYR A 21 -16.35 52.73 1.32
N SER A 22 -16.18 54.04 1.48
CA SER A 22 -15.30 54.63 2.50
C SER A 22 -15.77 54.25 3.91
N TYR A 23 -17.07 54.35 4.19
CA TYR A 23 -17.64 53.96 5.48
C TYR A 23 -17.42 52.48 5.79
N LYS A 24 -17.72 51.58 4.82
CA LYS A 24 -17.47 50.14 4.98
C LYS A 24 -15.97 49.83 5.17
N LEU A 25 -15.09 50.54 4.48
CA LEU A 25 -13.64 50.39 4.62
C LEU A 25 -13.15 50.86 6.00
N THR A 26 -13.61 52.02 6.49
CA THR A 26 -13.27 52.49 7.85
C THR A 26 -13.81 51.56 8.92
N LEU A 27 -15.03 51.04 8.76
CA LEU A 27 -15.64 50.12 9.73
C LEU A 27 -14.91 48.76 9.71
N TRP A 28 -14.49 48.28 8.54
CA TRP A 28 -13.65 47.09 8.42
C TRP A 28 -12.26 47.28 9.01
N LEU A 29 -11.61 48.42 8.79
CA LEU A 29 -10.32 48.77 9.41
C LEU A 29 -10.43 48.88 10.93
N TYR A 30 -11.53 49.44 11.44
CA TYR A 30 -11.80 49.52 12.87
C TYR A 30 -12.06 48.13 13.47
N LEU A 31 -12.87 47.30 12.83
CA LEU A 31 -13.10 45.91 13.24
C LEU A 31 -11.82 45.07 13.17
N ASN A 32 -10.96 45.28 12.18
CA ASN A 32 -9.68 44.58 12.06
C ASN A 32 -8.68 45.04 13.13
N ARG A 33 -8.62 46.35 13.42
CA ARG A 33 -7.87 46.88 14.58
C ARG A 33 -8.42 46.31 15.88
N TRP A 34 -9.74 46.26 16.06
CA TRP A 34 -10.38 45.68 17.26
C TRP A 34 -10.10 44.19 17.39
N ARG A 35 -10.14 43.42 16.30
CA ARG A 35 -9.75 42.01 16.29
C ARG A 35 -8.28 41.81 16.61
N ARG A 36 -7.38 42.65 16.09
CA ARG A 36 -5.95 42.63 16.48
C ARG A 36 -5.76 43.00 17.93
N LEU A 37 -6.52 43.96 18.45
CA LEU A 37 -6.46 44.38 19.85
C LEU A 37 -7.00 43.29 20.76
N ILE A 38 -8.12 42.63 20.42
CA ILE A 38 -8.63 41.45 21.12
C ILE A 38 -7.64 40.28 21.03
N ALA A 39 -7.02 40.03 19.87
CA ALA A 39 -6.02 38.98 19.72
C ALA A 39 -4.75 39.27 20.53
N PHE A 40 -4.32 40.54 20.58
CA PHE A 40 -3.23 41.02 21.42
C PHE A 40 -3.57 40.89 22.90
N LEU A 41 -4.77 41.34 23.31
CA LEU A 41 -5.27 41.20 24.67
C LEU A 41 -5.38 39.72 25.06
N LYS A 42 -5.90 38.83 24.21
CA LYS A 42 -5.94 37.39 24.48
C LYS A 42 -4.55 36.77 24.62
N LYS A 43 -3.60 37.20 23.77
CA LYS A 43 -2.21 36.71 23.81
C LYS A 43 -1.44 37.19 25.04
N HIS A 44 -1.75 38.40 25.52
CA HIS A 44 -1.07 39.04 26.64
C HIS A 44 -1.94 39.14 27.91
N PHE A 45 -3.10 38.50 27.95
CA PHE A 45 -4.10 38.62 29.01
C PHE A 45 -3.50 38.30 30.38
N ASP A 46 -2.68 37.27 30.44
CA ASP A 46 -2.02 36.82 31.68
C ASP A 46 -1.03 37.87 32.20
N LEU A 47 -0.29 38.51 31.29
CA LEU A 47 0.66 39.57 31.66
C LEU A 47 -0.09 40.83 32.10
N ILE A 48 -1.19 41.16 31.43
CA ILE A 48 -2.08 42.27 31.80
C ILE A 48 -2.72 42.01 33.17
N ARG A 49 -3.14 40.77 33.47
CA ARG A 49 -3.67 40.38 34.78
C ARG A 49 -2.62 40.54 35.88
N GLN A 50 -1.40 40.05 35.67
CA GLN A 50 -0.29 40.20 36.63
C GLN A 50 0.08 41.67 36.88
N VAL A 51 0.16 42.47 35.82
CA VAL A 51 0.43 43.92 35.93
C VAL A 51 -0.75 44.64 36.60
N SER A 52 -1.98 44.18 36.40
CA SER A 52 -3.16 44.78 37.03
C SER A 52 -3.16 44.66 38.55
N PHE A 53 -2.67 43.55 39.12
CA PHE A 53 -2.54 43.41 40.58
C PHE A 53 -1.56 44.43 41.16
N ILE A 54 -0.41 44.61 40.50
CA ILE A 54 0.61 45.59 40.90
C ILE A 54 0.08 47.02 40.71
N PHE A 55 -0.64 47.27 39.61
CA PHE A 55 -1.19 48.59 39.29
C PHE A 55 -2.32 49.00 40.25
N VAL A 56 -3.20 48.07 40.62
CA VAL A 56 -4.24 48.31 41.64
C VAL A 56 -3.59 48.56 42.99
N ALA A 57 -2.59 47.76 43.39
CA ALA A 57 -1.83 47.99 44.61
C ALA A 57 -1.12 49.35 44.63
N PHE A 58 -0.59 49.78 43.48
CA PHE A 58 0.04 51.08 43.29
C PHE A 58 -0.96 52.23 43.40
N ILE A 59 -2.14 52.14 42.78
CA ILE A 59 -3.21 53.15 42.89
C ILE A 59 -3.69 53.26 44.32
N VAL A 60 -3.97 52.14 44.98
CA VAL A 60 -4.40 52.12 46.39
C VAL A 60 -3.30 52.70 47.28
N GLY A 61 -2.03 52.38 47.01
CA GLY A 61 -0.89 52.97 47.71
C GLY A 61 -0.82 54.50 47.55
N ILE A 62 -1.02 55.03 46.34
CA ILE A 62 -1.07 56.47 46.10
C ILE A 62 -2.23 57.12 46.86
N LEU A 63 -3.41 56.49 46.82
CA LEU A 63 -4.60 56.99 47.53
C LEU A 63 -4.36 57.02 49.04
N VAL A 64 -3.77 55.96 49.62
CA VAL A 64 -3.42 55.92 51.05
C VAL A 64 -2.37 56.97 51.38
N ASN A 65 -1.37 57.18 50.52
CA ASN A 65 -0.34 58.20 50.74
C ASN A 65 -0.88 59.63 50.63
N HIS A 66 -1.89 59.86 49.78
CA HIS A 66 -2.49 61.17 49.57
C HIS A 66 -3.57 61.52 50.61
N PHE A 67 -4.36 60.54 51.07
CA PHE A 67 -5.50 60.75 51.97
C PHE A 67 -5.27 60.26 53.41
N GLY A 68 -4.29 59.40 53.67
CA GLY A 68 -4.11 58.68 54.94
C GLY A 68 -3.17 59.34 55.97
N GLY A 69 -2.81 60.61 55.79
CA GLY A 69 -1.74 61.25 56.58
C GLY A 69 -2.07 61.60 58.03
N ALA A 70 -3.34 61.61 58.45
CA ALA A 70 -3.72 62.07 59.79
C ALA A 70 -4.31 60.91 60.64
N GLY A 71 -3.49 60.30 61.50
CA GLY A 71 -3.97 59.42 62.58
C GLY A 71 -3.38 58.02 62.67
N ILE A 72 -2.30 57.70 61.95
CA ILE A 72 -1.69 56.36 62.00
C ILE A 72 -0.64 56.30 63.12
N ASN A 73 -1.01 55.74 64.28
CA ASN A 73 -0.09 55.46 65.40
C ASN A 73 0.84 54.28 65.09
N GLN A 74 2.00 54.25 65.76
CA GLN A 74 3.02 53.19 65.61
C GLN A 74 2.46 51.78 65.83
N ASP A 75 1.65 51.58 66.87
CA ASP A 75 1.04 50.28 67.18
C ASP A 75 0.15 49.77 66.04
N ILE A 76 -0.52 50.68 65.33
CA ILE A 76 -1.40 50.34 64.20
C ILE A 76 -0.57 49.87 63.00
N ILE A 77 0.59 50.50 62.74
CA ILE A 77 1.50 50.12 61.65
C ILE A 77 2.16 48.77 61.95
N SER A 78 2.64 48.58 63.18
CA SER A 78 3.24 47.32 63.61
C SER A 78 2.25 46.17 63.46
N ASN A 79 1.03 46.33 63.98
CA ASN A 79 -0.03 45.33 63.86
C ASN A 79 -0.45 45.09 62.40
N TYR A 80 -0.49 46.14 61.57
CA TYR A 80 -0.76 46.01 60.14
C TYR A 80 0.31 45.19 59.42
N LEU A 81 1.59 45.52 59.59
CA LEU A 81 2.69 44.79 58.96
C LEU A 81 2.79 43.34 59.42
N VAL A 82 2.56 43.09 60.72
CA VAL A 82 2.48 41.73 61.26
C VAL A 82 1.29 40.97 60.65
N ALA A 83 0.10 41.57 60.58
CA ALA A 83 -1.08 40.95 59.99
C ALA A 83 -0.90 40.66 58.49
N VAL A 84 -0.29 41.59 57.74
CA VAL A 84 0.05 41.38 56.33
C VAL A 84 1.08 40.28 56.17
N GLY A 85 2.13 40.25 57.00
CA GLY A 85 3.14 39.18 57.01
C GLY A 85 2.53 37.81 57.33
N VAL A 86 1.61 37.74 58.29
CA VAL A 86 0.84 36.52 58.60
C VAL A 86 -0.07 36.13 57.43
N MET A 87 -0.71 37.09 56.76
CA MET A 87 -1.54 36.84 55.58
C MET A 87 -0.72 36.29 54.40
N THR A 88 0.44 36.89 54.08
CA THR A 88 1.32 36.38 53.02
C THR A 88 1.87 35.01 53.38
N GLY A 89 2.24 34.78 54.65
CA GLY A 89 2.62 33.47 55.17
C GLY A 89 1.52 32.41 55.05
N GLY A 90 0.28 32.74 55.42
CA GLY A 90 -0.89 31.85 55.27
C GLY A 90 -1.21 31.56 53.80
N THR A 91 -1.04 32.55 52.92
CA THR A 91 -1.23 32.37 51.47
C THR A 91 -0.18 31.44 50.89
N ILE A 92 1.08 31.50 51.35
CA ILE A 92 2.12 30.53 50.97
C ILE A 92 1.69 29.11 51.35
N ALA A 93 1.16 28.90 52.55
CA ALA A 93 0.72 27.57 53.00
C ALA A 93 -0.38 26.99 52.11
N ILE A 94 -1.34 27.82 51.70
CA ILE A 94 -2.40 27.42 50.74
C ILE A 94 -1.79 27.07 49.38
N VAL A 95 -0.93 27.93 48.84
CA VAL A 95 -0.28 27.71 47.53
C VAL A 95 0.61 26.47 47.56
N PHE A 96 1.33 26.23 48.65
CA PHE A 96 2.14 25.04 48.85
C PHE A 96 1.27 23.78 48.91
N THR A 97 0.13 23.83 49.62
CA THR A 97 -0.81 22.71 49.71
C THR A 97 -1.42 22.38 48.35
N ILE A 98 -1.86 23.39 47.59
CA ILE A 98 -2.37 23.21 46.22
C ILE A 98 -1.27 22.67 45.30
N SER A 99 -0.06 23.22 45.40
CA SER A 99 1.08 22.73 44.61
C SER A 99 1.40 21.28 44.94
N MET A 100 1.39 20.88 46.22
CA MET A 100 1.60 19.50 46.64
C MET A 100 0.49 18.58 46.12
N PHE A 101 -0.77 18.99 46.20
CA PHE A 101 -1.89 18.20 45.66
C PHE A 101 -1.82 18.03 44.14
N LEU A 102 -1.46 19.10 43.42
CA LEU A 102 -1.26 19.04 41.97
C LEU A 102 -0.04 18.21 41.60
N LEU A 103 1.03 18.27 42.40
CA LEU A 103 2.22 17.42 42.28
C LEU A 103 1.88 15.95 42.57
N GLN A 104 1.01 15.66 43.53
CA GLN A 104 0.57 14.30 43.84
C GLN A 104 -0.28 13.72 42.69
N ASN A 105 -1.25 14.48 42.17
CA ASN A 105 -2.00 14.09 40.96
C ASN A 105 -1.11 13.94 39.72
N ALA A 106 -0.07 14.78 39.60
CA ALA A 106 0.94 14.66 38.55
C ALA A 106 1.82 13.41 38.75
N SER A 107 2.21 13.07 39.98
CA SER A 107 2.94 11.83 40.30
C SER A 107 2.12 10.59 39.95
N ASP A 108 0.80 10.64 40.07
CA ASP A 108 -0.07 9.56 39.61
C ASP A 108 -0.09 9.46 38.07
N LEU A 109 -0.02 10.60 37.38
CA LEU A 109 0.04 10.70 35.91
C LEU A 109 1.41 10.33 35.31
N TYR A 110 2.52 10.60 36.00
CA TYR A 110 3.90 10.47 35.49
C TYR A 110 4.67 9.33 36.19
N SER A 111 5.87 8.99 35.71
CA SER A 111 6.77 8.06 36.41
C SER A 111 7.46 8.77 37.58
N SER A 112 7.78 8.04 38.66
CA SER A 112 8.40 8.63 39.87
C SER A 112 9.74 9.31 39.60
N GLN A 113 10.44 8.92 38.53
CA GLN A 113 11.73 9.49 38.14
C GLN A 113 11.59 10.77 37.30
N TYR A 114 10.55 10.88 36.46
CA TYR A 114 10.26 12.13 35.76
C TYR A 114 9.94 13.25 36.76
N PHE A 115 9.23 12.90 37.83
CA PHE A 115 8.87 13.80 38.92
C PHE A 115 10.12 14.44 39.59
N GLU A 116 11.24 13.72 39.74
CA GLU A 116 12.46 14.27 40.34
C GLU A 116 13.13 15.36 39.49
N VAL A 117 13.28 15.13 38.17
CA VAL A 117 13.83 16.13 37.23
C VAL A 117 12.87 17.32 37.11
N TYR A 118 11.58 17.06 37.21
CA TYR A 118 10.50 18.03 37.08
C TYR A 118 10.35 18.96 38.30
N ILE A 119 10.55 18.46 39.52
CA ILE A 119 10.53 19.24 40.77
C ILE A 119 11.78 20.13 40.91
N HIS A 120 12.88 19.79 40.27
CA HIS A 120 14.14 20.53 40.41
C HIS A 120 14.25 21.79 39.54
N ASP A 121 13.18 22.19 38.85
CA ASP A 121 13.15 23.43 38.06
C ASP A 121 13.36 24.66 38.97
N TRP A 122 14.49 25.34 38.77
CA TRP A 122 14.91 26.48 39.58
C TRP A 122 13.90 27.64 39.56
N LYS A 123 13.10 27.73 38.48
CA LYS A 123 12.06 28.76 38.35
C LYS A 123 10.98 28.64 39.42
N GLU A 124 10.54 27.44 39.78
CA GLU A 124 9.52 27.27 40.83
C GLU A 124 10.09 27.56 42.22
N LYS A 125 11.31 27.07 42.49
CA LYS A 125 12.01 27.36 43.75
C LYS A 125 12.24 28.85 43.94
N SER A 126 12.51 29.60 42.86
CA SER A 126 12.70 31.05 42.92
C SER A 126 11.45 31.79 43.37
N VAL A 127 10.25 31.39 42.91
CA VAL A 127 8.99 32.02 43.31
C VAL A 127 8.74 31.83 44.80
N PHE A 128 8.90 30.61 45.32
CA PHE A 128 8.78 30.35 46.76
C PHE A 128 9.79 31.15 47.59
N TYR A 129 11.05 31.23 47.14
CA TYR A 129 12.08 32.01 47.81
C TYR A 129 11.72 33.50 47.90
N PHE A 130 11.23 34.10 46.80
CA PHE A 130 10.84 35.52 46.80
C PHE A 130 9.65 35.81 47.72
N VAL A 131 8.64 34.94 47.78
CA VAL A 131 7.49 35.16 48.68
C VAL A 131 7.88 34.99 50.15
N ILE A 132 8.75 34.03 50.47
CA ILE A 132 9.33 33.88 51.83
C ILE A 132 10.12 35.12 52.21
N LEU A 133 10.97 35.62 51.31
CA LEU A 133 11.75 36.83 51.54
C LEU A 133 10.86 38.05 51.83
N ILE A 134 9.80 38.25 51.03
CA ILE A 134 8.83 39.34 51.25
C ILE A 134 8.14 39.17 52.62
N THR A 135 7.75 37.95 52.99
CA THR A 135 7.09 37.67 54.27
C THR A 135 8.01 37.96 55.47
N ILE A 136 9.29 37.58 55.38
CA ILE A 136 10.30 37.88 56.41
C ILE A 136 10.53 39.39 56.52
N ILE A 137 10.63 40.10 55.39
CA ILE A 137 10.80 41.56 55.36
C ILE A 137 9.59 42.26 56.01
N LEU A 138 8.37 41.80 55.75
CA LEU A 138 7.15 42.39 56.30
C LEU A 138 7.01 42.12 57.80
N LEU A 139 7.25 40.87 58.24
CA LEU A 139 7.22 40.52 59.67
C LEU A 139 8.35 41.21 60.45
N GLY A 140 9.58 41.16 59.94
CA GLY A 140 10.74 41.82 60.54
C GLY A 140 10.58 43.33 60.56
N GLY A 141 10.02 43.91 59.49
CA GLY A 141 9.66 45.32 59.42
C GLY A 141 8.61 45.72 60.44
N GLY A 142 7.58 44.89 60.65
CA GLY A 142 6.56 45.10 61.69
C GLY A 142 7.16 45.10 63.10
N LEU A 143 7.96 44.09 63.43
CA LEU A 143 8.65 43.99 64.73
C LEU A 143 9.61 45.16 64.96
N TYR A 144 10.36 45.57 63.93
CA TYR A 144 11.29 46.69 64.01
C TYR A 144 10.56 48.03 64.23
N VAL A 145 9.49 48.29 63.47
CA VAL A 145 8.66 49.50 63.64
C VAL A 145 8.00 49.52 65.01
N GLY A 146 7.61 48.36 65.56
CA GLY A 146 7.08 48.23 66.92
C GLY A 146 8.10 48.55 68.03
N SER A 147 9.41 48.52 67.74
CA SER A 147 10.48 48.79 68.71
C SER A 147 10.97 50.24 68.77
N LEU A 148 10.50 51.10 67.87
CA LEU A 148 10.87 52.52 67.84
C LEU A 148 10.03 53.33 68.87
N GLU A 149 10.47 54.52 69.27
CA GLU A 149 9.69 55.34 70.24
C GLU A 149 8.68 56.28 69.56
N SER A 150 8.96 56.68 68.31
CA SER A 150 8.01 57.41 67.45
C SER A 150 8.44 57.33 65.99
N VAL A 151 7.46 57.29 65.07
CA VAL A 151 7.69 57.25 63.63
C VAL A 151 7.04 58.46 62.98
N SER A 152 7.79 59.18 62.13
CA SER A 152 7.26 60.31 61.36
C SER A 152 6.16 59.86 60.39
N GLU A 153 5.09 60.65 60.27
CA GLU A 153 3.95 60.40 59.37
C GLU A 153 4.38 60.12 57.91
N ARG A 154 5.41 60.82 57.42
CA ARG A 154 5.95 60.62 56.07
C ARG A 154 6.64 59.26 55.89
N VAL A 155 7.26 58.75 56.94
CA VAL A 155 7.92 57.44 56.94
C VAL A 155 6.87 56.33 57.06
N SER A 156 5.86 56.51 57.92
CA SER A 156 4.71 55.60 58.05
C SER A 156 3.99 55.39 56.72
N SER A 157 3.66 56.49 56.03
CA SER A 157 2.96 56.44 54.75
C SER A 157 3.78 55.73 53.66
N ASN A 158 5.09 55.98 53.61
CA ASN A 158 5.99 55.29 52.69
C ASN A 158 6.08 53.78 52.99
N ILE A 159 6.11 53.37 54.26
CA ILE A 159 6.14 51.96 54.65
C ILE A 159 4.85 51.25 54.18
N ILE A 160 3.69 51.87 54.38
CA ILE A 160 2.41 51.31 53.92
C ILE A 160 2.38 51.23 52.39
N PHE A 161 2.84 52.27 51.69
CA PHE A 161 2.94 52.27 50.23
C PHE A 161 3.80 51.10 49.69
N TYR A 162 5.00 50.91 50.25
CA TYR A 162 5.87 49.81 49.83
C TYR A 162 5.31 48.43 50.20
N SER A 163 4.63 48.30 51.35
CA SER A 163 3.98 47.04 51.74
C SER A 163 2.83 46.65 50.81
N LEU A 164 2.03 47.62 50.33
CA LEU A 164 0.94 47.36 49.38
C LEU A 164 1.49 46.89 48.03
N ILE A 165 2.56 47.52 47.54
CA ILE A 165 3.25 47.06 46.34
C ILE A 165 3.80 45.65 46.53
N ALA A 166 4.40 45.35 47.70
CA ALA A 166 4.89 44.01 48.01
C ALA A 166 3.76 42.96 48.00
N ILE A 167 2.58 43.28 48.53
CA ILE A 167 1.38 42.42 48.44
C ILE A 167 0.98 42.19 46.98
N GLY A 168 0.95 43.25 46.16
CA GLY A 168 0.64 43.15 44.73
C GLY A 168 1.63 42.24 43.98
N ILE A 169 2.91 42.31 44.33
CA ILE A 169 3.96 41.41 43.80
C ILE A 169 3.72 39.97 44.25
N VAL A 170 3.36 39.74 45.52
CA VAL A 170 3.05 38.39 46.02
C VAL A 170 1.89 37.76 45.25
N PHE A 171 0.80 38.48 45.01
CA PHE A 171 -0.31 37.96 44.20
C PHE A 171 0.08 37.68 42.74
N ALA A 172 0.90 38.55 42.13
CA ALA A 172 1.41 38.31 40.78
C ALA A 172 2.32 37.06 40.71
N LEU A 173 3.15 36.84 41.73
CA LEU A 173 4.01 35.66 41.85
C LEU A 173 3.19 34.38 42.05
N ILE A 174 2.10 34.42 42.82
CA ILE A 174 1.20 33.28 43.02
C ILE A 174 0.48 32.93 41.71
N ASP A 175 0.00 33.92 40.97
CA ASP A 175 -0.63 33.70 39.66
C ASP A 175 0.34 33.09 38.64
N LEU A 176 1.60 33.53 38.68
CA LEU A 176 2.69 32.95 37.88
C LEU A 176 2.93 31.48 38.26
N GLN A 177 2.95 31.16 39.56
CA GLN A 177 3.11 29.79 40.04
C GLN A 177 1.93 28.90 39.62
N TYR A 178 0.70 29.37 39.82
CA TYR A 178 -0.51 28.65 39.41
C TYR A 178 -0.50 28.33 37.91
N LYS A 179 -0.12 29.30 37.07
CA LYS A 179 0.01 29.10 35.62
C LYS A 179 1.11 28.08 35.29
N ASN A 180 2.29 28.20 35.89
CA ASN A 180 3.39 27.26 35.65
C ASN A 180 2.95 25.84 36.01
N VAL A 181 2.31 25.64 37.17
CA VAL A 181 1.82 24.33 37.61
C VAL A 181 0.65 23.84 36.74
N SER A 182 -0.27 24.71 36.33
CA SER A 182 -1.42 24.33 35.48
C SER A 182 -0.98 23.92 34.07
N GLN A 183 -0.04 24.64 33.46
CA GLN A 183 0.54 24.27 32.15
C GLN A 183 1.26 22.92 32.22
N LYS A 184 1.85 22.63 33.39
CA LYS A 184 2.57 21.41 33.76
C LYS A 184 1.65 20.20 34.02
N LEU A 185 0.36 20.40 34.26
CA LEU A 185 -0.63 19.31 34.36
C LEU A 185 -1.13 18.82 33.01
N ASN A 186 -0.98 19.61 31.94
CA ASN A 186 -1.43 19.19 30.61
C ASN A 186 -0.45 18.15 30.03
N PRO A 187 -0.88 16.90 29.82
CA PRO A 187 -0.01 15.83 29.33
C PRO A 187 0.60 16.16 27.96
N SER A 188 -0.09 16.95 27.13
CA SER A 188 0.42 17.38 25.83
C SER A 188 1.65 18.29 25.95
N ASN A 189 1.69 19.15 26.97
CA ASN A 189 2.84 20.03 27.21
C ASN A 189 4.03 19.26 27.76
N ALA A 190 3.79 18.26 28.62
CA ALA A 190 4.83 17.37 29.12
C ALA A 190 5.46 16.54 27.99
N ILE A 191 4.65 15.96 27.11
CA ILE A 191 5.12 15.26 25.92
C ILE A 191 5.95 16.19 25.02
N PHE A 192 5.47 17.41 24.75
CA PHE A 192 6.18 18.40 23.92
C PHE A 192 7.51 18.85 24.56
N PHE A 193 7.55 18.98 25.89
CA PHE A 193 8.78 19.29 26.60
C PHE A 193 9.81 18.16 26.45
N LEU A 194 9.40 16.90 26.68
CA LEU A 194 10.24 15.72 26.51
C LEU A 194 10.75 15.55 25.07
N GLU A 195 9.89 15.78 24.09
CA GLU A 195 10.26 15.79 22.67
C GLU A 195 11.35 16.82 22.37
N ASN A 196 11.18 18.05 22.87
CA ASN A 196 12.16 19.12 22.68
C ASN A 196 13.46 18.87 23.43
N GLU A 197 13.40 18.31 24.63
CA GLU A 197 14.58 17.98 25.41
C GLU A 197 15.38 16.86 24.73
N GLY A 198 14.72 15.77 24.33
CA GLY A 198 15.36 14.65 23.62
C GLY A 198 15.96 15.08 22.28
N THR A 199 15.27 15.91 21.51
CA THR A 199 15.82 16.43 20.24
C THR A 199 16.97 17.42 20.43
N ARG A 200 16.93 18.29 21.45
CA ARG A 200 18.07 19.16 21.81
C ARG A 200 19.27 18.36 22.30
N PHE A 201 19.01 17.32 23.11
CA PHE A 201 20.04 16.41 23.58
C PHE A 201 20.74 15.71 22.40
N LEU A 202 19.97 15.14 21.46
CA LEU A 202 20.51 14.53 20.25
C LEU A 202 21.33 15.51 19.40
N LYS A 203 20.91 16.77 19.28
CA LYS A 203 21.70 17.81 18.59
C LYS A 203 23.03 18.10 19.28
N ARG A 204 23.04 18.13 20.62
CA ARG A 204 24.27 18.33 21.41
C ARG A 204 25.20 17.13 21.26
N VAL A 205 24.68 15.91 21.41
CA VAL A 205 25.43 14.67 21.22
C VAL A 205 26.01 14.60 19.81
N GLN A 206 25.27 14.99 18.78
CA GLN A 206 25.77 15.06 17.40
C GLN A 206 26.90 16.08 17.23
N TYR A 207 26.79 17.25 17.85
CA TYR A 207 27.85 18.25 17.85
C TYR A 207 29.12 17.73 18.54
N ASP A 208 28.97 17.14 19.73
CA ASP A 208 30.08 16.60 20.51
C ASP A 208 30.75 15.41 19.78
N ALA A 209 29.95 14.54 19.14
CA ALA A 209 30.45 13.43 18.32
C ALA A 209 31.33 13.93 17.17
N ARG A 210 30.94 15.02 16.49
CA ARG A 210 31.74 15.62 15.41
C ARG A 210 33.05 16.22 15.90
N GLN A 211 33.03 16.88 17.05
CA GLN A 211 34.25 17.42 17.67
C GLN A 211 35.22 16.30 18.05
N ILE A 212 34.72 15.24 18.69
CA ILE A 212 35.53 14.07 19.07
C ILE A 212 36.05 13.35 17.82
N ALA A 213 35.23 13.18 16.79
CA ALA A 213 35.66 12.58 15.53
C ALA A 213 36.77 13.40 14.85
N GLY A 214 36.67 14.73 14.86
CA GLY A 214 37.74 15.62 14.37
C GLY A 214 39.05 15.46 15.14
N ILE A 215 38.98 15.25 16.47
CA ILE A 215 40.16 14.97 17.30
C ILE A 215 40.75 13.58 16.98
N ILE A 216 39.91 12.57 16.78
CA ILE A 216 40.35 11.21 16.41
C ILE A 216 41.02 11.22 15.03
N GLN A 217 40.43 11.92 14.06
CA GLN A 217 40.97 12.06 12.71
C GLN A 217 42.30 12.84 12.70
N ALA A 218 42.43 13.88 13.54
CA ALA A 218 43.70 14.61 13.70
C ALA A 218 44.80 13.76 14.34
N ARG A 219 44.45 12.70 15.08
CA ARG A 219 45.38 11.78 15.72
C ARG A 219 45.75 10.59 14.83
N ASP A 220 44.84 10.14 13.97
CA ASP A 220 44.98 8.93 13.16
C ASP A 220 44.63 9.23 11.68
N ASN A 221 45.65 9.58 10.89
CA ASN A 221 45.51 10.06 9.51
C ASN A 221 44.91 9.03 8.52
N THR A 222 44.74 7.78 8.94
CA THR A 222 44.17 6.69 8.13
C THR A 222 42.67 6.45 8.33
N ALA A 223 42.02 7.11 9.31
CA ALA A 223 40.61 6.92 9.60
C ALA A 223 39.70 7.85 8.78
N THR A 224 38.77 7.29 8.00
CA THR A 224 37.73 8.04 7.28
C THR A 224 36.76 8.70 8.28
N GLU A 225 36.22 9.88 7.96
CA GLU A 225 35.31 10.67 8.83
C GLU A 225 34.17 9.83 9.44
N GLY A 226 33.56 8.93 8.64
CA GLY A 226 32.50 8.03 9.11
C GLY A 226 32.95 7.00 10.15
N ILE A 227 34.17 6.49 10.06
CA ILE A 227 34.75 5.52 11.01
C ILE A 227 35.10 6.25 12.32
N ALA A 228 35.69 7.45 12.24
CA ALA A 228 35.99 8.28 13.40
C ALA A 228 34.70 8.68 14.16
N LEU A 229 33.63 9.04 13.44
CA LEU A 229 32.32 9.29 14.03
C LEU A 229 31.72 8.05 14.71
N ALA A 230 31.78 6.89 14.05
CA ALA A 230 31.24 5.65 14.62
C ALA A 230 31.97 5.24 15.91
N VAL A 231 33.30 5.42 15.96
CA VAL A 231 34.12 5.19 17.16
C VAL A 231 33.76 6.17 18.28
N ALA A 232 33.54 7.45 17.96
CA ALA A 232 33.12 8.46 18.93
C ALA A 232 31.76 8.10 19.58
N TYR A 233 30.79 7.67 18.77
CA TYR A 233 29.48 7.23 19.24
C TYR A 233 29.55 5.99 20.13
N ASN A 234 30.26 4.95 19.70
CA ASN A 234 30.26 3.66 20.40
C ASN A 234 31.16 3.64 21.64
N ARG A 235 32.25 4.43 21.69
CA ARG A 235 33.23 4.39 22.79
C ARG A 235 33.05 5.49 23.82
N VAL A 236 32.67 6.70 23.41
CA VAL A 236 32.64 7.88 24.30
C VAL A 236 31.20 8.28 24.67
N LEU A 237 30.26 8.15 23.72
CA LEU A 237 28.89 8.65 23.90
C LEU A 237 27.87 7.59 24.33
N GLN A 238 28.27 6.32 24.43
CA GLN A 238 27.42 5.22 24.90
C GLN A 238 26.69 5.49 26.25
N PRO A 239 27.33 6.01 27.31
CA PRO A 239 26.62 6.30 28.56
C PRO A 239 25.57 7.41 28.42
N PHE A 240 25.75 8.34 27.47
CA PHE A 240 24.77 9.38 27.16
C PHE A 240 23.56 8.83 26.39
N ILE A 241 23.76 7.81 25.55
CA ILE A 241 22.66 7.10 24.86
C ILE A 241 21.78 6.34 25.86
N ALA A 242 22.34 5.82 26.97
CA ALA A 242 21.55 5.20 28.03
C ALA A 242 20.57 6.18 28.71
N ASN A 243 20.96 7.46 28.85
CA ASN A 243 20.04 8.49 29.36
C ASN A 243 18.88 8.77 28.38
N LEU A 244 19.13 8.69 27.07
CA LEU A 244 18.08 8.82 26.06
C LEU A 244 17.10 7.64 26.10
N ASP A 245 17.60 6.42 26.33
CA ASP A 245 16.74 5.22 26.49
C ASP A 245 15.76 5.42 27.66
N ARG A 246 16.26 5.93 28.79
CA ARG A 246 15.42 6.26 29.95
C ARG A 246 14.39 7.36 29.67
N GLN A 247 14.72 8.35 28.83
CA GLN A 247 13.76 9.37 28.41
C GLN A 247 12.64 8.78 27.53
N LEU A 248 13.00 7.87 26.63
CA LEU A 248 12.03 7.16 25.78
C LEU A 248 11.17 6.18 26.59
N GLU A 249 11.73 5.53 27.61
CA GLU A 249 10.99 4.73 28.59
C GLU A 249 9.87 5.54 29.23
N ASN A 250 10.20 6.71 29.78
CA ASN A 250 9.23 7.59 30.42
C ASN A 250 8.12 8.02 29.43
N LEU A 251 8.46 8.30 28.17
CA LEU A 251 7.47 8.63 27.15
C LEU A 251 6.51 7.46 26.85
N VAL A 252 7.03 6.23 26.79
CA VAL A 252 6.18 5.04 26.61
C VAL A 252 5.28 4.84 27.82
N GLU A 253 5.80 4.94 29.05
CA GLU A 253 4.99 4.81 30.27
C GLU A 253 3.87 5.85 30.34
N ILE A 254 4.17 7.11 30.00
CA ILE A 254 3.18 8.18 29.91
C ILE A 254 2.11 7.81 28.87
N ALA A 255 2.51 7.36 27.68
CA ALA A 255 1.57 6.92 26.65
C ALA A 255 0.66 5.78 27.14
N MET A 256 1.21 4.82 27.88
CA MET A 256 0.45 3.71 28.44
C MET A 256 -0.57 4.17 29.49
N LYS A 257 -0.18 5.04 30.42
CA LYS A 257 -1.09 5.61 31.43
C LYS A 257 -2.19 6.48 30.81
N LEU A 258 -1.88 7.23 29.74
CA LEU A 258 -2.86 8.04 29.01
C LEU A 258 -3.85 7.18 28.22
N SER A 259 -3.36 6.08 27.63
CA SER A 259 -4.21 5.09 26.98
C SER A 259 -5.20 4.49 27.97
N ASP A 260 -4.76 4.15 29.20
CA ASP A 260 -5.62 3.61 30.26
C ASP A 260 -6.75 4.56 30.67
N LYS A 261 -6.56 5.87 30.48
CA LYS A 261 -7.58 6.91 30.67
C LYS A 261 -8.45 7.18 29.44
N GLN A 262 -8.28 6.40 28.37
CA GLN A 262 -8.98 6.53 27.08
C GLN A 262 -8.70 7.84 26.33
N GLU A 263 -7.59 8.53 26.60
CA GLU A 263 -7.19 9.71 25.84
C GLU A 263 -6.41 9.33 24.56
N VAL A 264 -7.14 8.92 23.53
CA VAL A 264 -6.56 8.41 22.27
C VAL A 264 -5.64 9.43 21.58
N GLN A 265 -6.02 10.70 21.52
CA GLN A 265 -5.24 11.73 20.81
C GLN A 265 -3.92 12.08 21.49
N THR A 266 -3.92 12.20 22.83
CA THR A 266 -2.70 12.50 23.60
C THR A 266 -1.75 11.30 23.61
N THR A 267 -2.30 10.08 23.62
CA THR A 267 -1.54 8.83 23.40
C THR A 267 -0.84 8.82 22.03
N LYS A 268 -1.57 9.13 20.95
CA LYS A 268 -0.97 9.26 19.59
C LYS A 268 0.13 10.32 19.57
N ARG A 269 -0.06 11.46 20.25
CA ARG A 269 0.98 12.51 20.36
C ARG A 269 2.24 12.00 21.07
N ALA A 270 2.12 11.19 22.11
CA ALA A 270 3.26 10.59 22.82
C ALA A 270 4.08 9.66 21.91
N PHE A 271 3.41 8.78 21.16
CA PHE A 271 4.09 7.92 20.18
C PHE A 271 4.69 8.72 19.00
N THR A 272 4.08 9.85 18.63
CA THR A 272 4.68 10.79 17.65
C THR A 272 5.97 11.40 18.18
N ALA A 273 6.02 11.77 19.46
CA ALA A 273 7.24 12.29 20.08
C ALA A 273 8.36 11.24 20.10
N ILE A 274 8.02 9.98 20.43
CA ILE A 274 8.96 8.84 20.34
C ILE A 274 9.49 8.70 18.91
N HIS A 275 8.59 8.69 17.92
CA HIS A 275 8.97 8.65 16.50
C HIS A 275 9.92 9.80 16.12
N ASN A 276 9.61 11.04 16.50
CA ASN A 276 10.44 12.20 16.15
C ASN A 276 11.84 12.14 16.77
N ILE A 277 11.95 11.65 18.01
CA ILE A 277 13.24 11.43 18.68
C ILE A 277 14.05 10.35 17.93
N LEU A 278 13.42 9.21 17.59
CA LEU A 278 14.06 8.12 16.87
C LEU A 278 14.49 8.53 15.44
N THR A 279 13.65 9.26 14.72
CA THR A 279 13.98 9.81 13.40
C THR A 279 15.19 10.74 13.50
N ARG A 280 15.23 11.59 14.54
CA ARG A 280 16.39 12.46 14.77
C ARG A 280 17.66 11.67 15.13
N PHE A 281 17.51 10.54 15.82
CA PHE A 281 18.61 9.61 16.09
C PHE A 281 19.14 8.98 14.79
N PHE A 282 18.26 8.53 13.89
CA PHE A 282 18.65 8.03 12.57
C PHE A 282 19.34 9.11 11.72
N GLU A 283 18.85 10.35 11.73
CA GLU A 283 19.52 11.47 11.07
C GLU A 283 20.92 11.74 11.64
N ALA A 284 21.09 11.63 12.96
CA ALA A 284 22.38 11.83 13.60
C ALA A 284 23.39 10.75 13.22
N ARG A 285 22.94 9.50 13.07
CA ARG A 285 23.79 8.35 12.74
C ARG A 285 23.89 7.99 11.25
N LYS A 286 23.31 8.83 10.36
CA LYS A 286 23.16 8.56 8.93
C LYS A 286 24.43 8.06 8.23
N THR A 287 25.58 8.62 8.58
CA THR A 287 26.89 8.33 7.96
C THR A 287 27.87 7.58 8.88
N SER A 288 27.45 7.24 10.10
CA SER A 288 28.32 6.72 11.17
C SER A 288 27.82 5.40 11.76
N SER A 289 26.95 4.69 11.04
CA SER A 289 26.41 3.41 11.49
C SER A 289 27.32 2.26 11.02
N LEU A 290 27.73 1.40 11.95
CA LEU A 290 28.55 0.23 11.66
C LEU A 290 27.69 -1.02 11.54
N ALA A 291 27.98 -1.83 10.53
CA ALA A 291 27.49 -3.20 10.42
C ALA A 291 28.51 -4.13 11.08
N VAL A 292 28.12 -4.79 12.16
CA VAL A 292 28.97 -5.69 12.97
C VAL A 292 28.40 -7.10 12.89
N SER A 293 29.24 -8.13 12.91
CA SER A 293 28.76 -9.52 13.05
C SER A 293 28.04 -9.70 14.39
N SER A 294 26.87 -10.35 14.38
CA SER A 294 26.12 -10.68 15.60
C SER A 294 26.99 -11.48 16.56
N SER A 295 26.82 -11.24 17.86
CA SER A 295 27.46 -12.07 18.90
C SER A 295 26.86 -13.48 19.00
N VAL A 296 25.68 -13.71 18.40
CA VAL A 296 24.91 -14.95 18.53
C VAL A 296 25.00 -15.83 17.28
N SER A 297 25.10 -15.23 16.09
CA SER A 297 25.25 -15.96 14.83
C SER A 297 26.34 -15.32 13.97
N ILE A 298 27.36 -16.10 13.63
CA ILE A 298 28.53 -15.66 12.84
C ILE A 298 28.11 -15.09 11.46
N LEU A 299 26.95 -15.50 10.94
CA LEU A 299 26.43 -15.06 9.64
C LEU A 299 25.39 -13.93 9.74
N ALA A 300 24.85 -13.64 10.93
CA ALA A 300 23.91 -12.54 11.12
C ALA A 300 24.66 -11.23 11.34
N ILE A 301 24.16 -10.13 10.78
CA ILE A 301 24.77 -8.81 10.91
C ILE A 301 23.86 -7.92 11.73
N GLU A 302 24.44 -7.30 12.72
CA GLU A 302 23.77 -6.39 13.64
C GLU A 302 24.27 -4.96 13.42
N SER A 303 23.39 -4.01 13.68
CA SER A 303 23.78 -2.61 13.79
C SER A 303 24.44 -2.37 15.15
N ASP A 304 25.44 -1.50 15.20
CA ASP A 304 25.97 -0.99 16.48
C ASP A 304 24.93 -0.31 17.39
N SER A 305 23.79 0.08 16.82
CA SER A 305 22.65 0.68 17.52
C SER A 305 21.62 -0.36 17.99
N GLN A 306 21.80 -1.65 17.69
CA GLN A 306 20.79 -2.68 17.88
C GLN A 306 20.34 -2.79 19.34
N LYS A 307 21.26 -2.85 20.30
CA LYS A 307 20.91 -2.96 21.73
C LYS A 307 19.98 -1.82 22.21
N PHE A 308 20.23 -0.60 21.73
CA PHE A 308 19.40 0.57 22.05
C PHE A 308 18.02 0.47 21.38
N LEU A 309 17.98 0.13 20.08
CA LEU A 309 16.72 0.03 19.32
C LEU A 309 15.85 -1.15 19.79
N THR A 310 16.44 -2.29 20.11
CA THR A 310 15.76 -3.47 20.69
C THR A 310 15.01 -3.11 21.96
N SER A 311 15.65 -2.41 22.92
CA SER A 311 15.00 -1.97 24.17
C SER A 311 13.72 -1.16 23.89
N ILE A 312 13.80 -0.24 22.94
CA ILE A 312 12.69 0.66 22.59
C ILE A 312 11.59 -0.08 21.82
N PHE A 313 11.95 -0.90 20.85
CA PHE A 313 10.99 -1.68 20.05
C PHE A 313 10.29 -2.75 20.89
N GLU A 314 10.97 -3.37 21.85
CA GLU A 314 10.31 -4.25 22.83
C GLU A 314 9.26 -3.51 23.66
N ARG A 315 9.55 -2.27 24.08
CA ARG A 315 8.58 -1.44 24.82
C ARG A 315 7.40 -1.03 23.94
N LEU A 316 7.63 -0.65 22.68
CA LEU A 316 6.56 -0.37 21.71
C LEU A 316 5.71 -1.62 21.44
N ASN A 317 6.32 -2.80 21.33
CA ASN A 317 5.58 -4.04 21.12
C ASN A 317 4.80 -4.47 22.37
N LYS A 318 5.33 -4.29 23.58
CA LYS A 318 4.57 -4.49 24.83
C LYS A 318 3.37 -3.56 24.91
N ALA A 319 3.53 -2.30 24.49
CA ALA A 319 2.43 -1.35 24.39
C ALA A 319 1.38 -1.81 23.37
N GLY A 320 1.82 -2.23 22.17
CA GLY A 320 0.96 -2.74 21.12
C GLY A 320 0.21 -4.01 21.52
N GLU A 321 0.88 -4.97 22.17
CA GLU A 321 0.26 -6.20 22.69
C GLU A 321 -0.83 -5.88 23.72
N LYS A 322 -0.58 -4.94 24.64
CA LYS A 322 -1.60 -4.50 25.59
C LYS A 322 -2.80 -3.86 24.87
N PHE A 323 -2.58 -3.02 23.86
CA PHE A 323 -3.67 -2.40 23.09
C PHE A 323 -4.49 -3.43 22.29
N ILE A 324 -3.83 -4.43 21.71
CA ILE A 324 -4.51 -5.54 21.02
C ILE A 324 -5.39 -6.32 22.01
N ARG A 325 -4.85 -6.68 23.19
CA ARG A 325 -5.58 -7.40 24.22
C ARG A 325 -6.78 -6.62 24.77
N GLU A 326 -6.66 -5.30 24.85
CA GLU A 326 -7.73 -4.40 25.31
C GLU A 326 -8.69 -3.96 24.18
N SER A 327 -8.54 -4.50 22.97
CA SER A 327 -9.34 -4.14 21.78
C SER A 327 -9.32 -2.64 21.46
N ARG A 328 -8.18 -1.98 21.68
CA ARG A 328 -7.94 -0.56 21.36
C ARG A 328 -7.29 -0.42 19.98
N ASP A 329 -8.05 -0.76 18.94
CA ASP A 329 -7.56 -0.90 17.56
C ASP A 329 -6.88 0.38 17.03
N GLU A 330 -7.43 1.56 17.34
CA GLU A 330 -6.85 2.84 16.91
C GLU A 330 -5.44 3.10 17.45
N ASN A 331 -5.13 2.64 18.67
CA ASN A 331 -3.81 2.82 19.28
C ASN A 331 -2.83 1.75 18.77
N ALA A 332 -3.31 0.52 18.57
CA ALA A 332 -2.51 -0.57 18.00
C ALA A 332 -2.09 -0.28 16.55
N THR A 333 -3.03 0.19 15.72
CA THR A 333 -2.76 0.60 14.33
C THR A 333 -1.83 1.81 14.25
N TYR A 334 -1.89 2.73 15.21
CA TYR A 334 -0.96 3.85 15.27
C TYR A 334 0.50 3.41 15.50
N ILE A 335 0.73 2.37 16.31
CA ILE A 335 2.07 1.81 16.51
C ILE A 335 2.60 1.21 15.19
N ILE A 336 1.75 0.55 14.40
CA ILE A 336 2.11 0.05 13.07
C ILE A 336 2.53 1.20 12.15
N GLU A 337 1.82 2.33 12.18
CA GLU A 337 2.17 3.52 11.38
C GLU A 337 3.47 4.19 11.84
N VAL A 338 3.79 4.11 13.15
CA VAL A 338 5.10 4.53 13.67
C VAL A 338 6.21 3.66 13.07
N TYR A 339 6.03 2.34 13.00
CA TYR A 339 6.99 1.45 12.34
C TYR A 339 7.16 1.76 10.85
N ASN A 340 6.06 2.04 10.13
CA ASN A 340 6.12 2.49 8.74
C ASN A 340 7.00 3.74 8.58
N SER A 341 6.76 4.76 9.41
CA SER A 341 7.50 6.03 9.38
C SER A 341 8.98 5.86 9.76
N LEU A 342 9.28 4.95 10.69
CA LEU A 342 10.65 4.60 11.07
C LEU A 342 11.38 3.85 9.94
N ALA A 343 10.71 2.94 9.23
CA ALA A 343 11.26 2.25 8.07
C ALA A 343 11.57 3.22 6.90
N VAL A 344 10.69 4.19 6.65
CA VAL A 344 10.94 5.28 5.69
C VAL A 344 12.15 6.12 6.11
N SER A 345 12.36 6.34 7.41
CA SER A 345 13.50 7.13 7.89
C SER A 345 14.82 6.35 7.83
N SER A 346 14.78 5.04 8.12
CA SER A 346 15.96 4.17 8.15
C SER A 346 16.58 3.94 6.76
N GLN A 347 15.82 4.12 5.68
CA GLN A 347 16.31 4.01 4.29
C GLN A 347 17.47 4.96 3.95
N THR A 348 17.62 6.05 4.72
CA THR A 348 18.62 7.08 4.46
C THR A 348 19.99 6.77 5.08
N ILE A 349 20.06 5.75 5.95
CA ILE A 349 21.26 5.38 6.69
C ILE A 349 22.20 4.57 5.78
N SER A 350 23.46 4.97 5.74
CA SER A 350 24.54 4.22 5.08
C SER A 350 25.37 3.48 6.12
N PHE A 351 25.54 2.17 5.93
CA PHE A 351 26.36 1.34 6.82
C PHE A 351 27.80 1.23 6.30
N ILE A 352 28.74 1.39 7.22
CA ILE A 352 30.17 1.19 6.97
C ILE A 352 30.47 -0.30 7.20
N GLY A 353 31.08 -0.97 6.21
CA GLY A 353 31.54 -2.36 6.32
C GLY A 353 30.83 -3.36 5.39
N ARG A 354 29.62 -3.09 4.91
CA ARG A 354 28.93 -3.91 3.90
C ARG A 354 28.07 -3.02 2.98
N ARG A 355 28.04 -3.33 1.68
CA ARG A 355 27.17 -2.70 0.69
C ARG A 355 25.94 -3.60 0.47
N GLY A 356 24.75 -3.01 0.43
CA GLY A 356 23.54 -3.67 -0.08
C GLY A 356 22.53 -4.19 0.94
N GLU A 357 22.69 -3.98 2.25
CA GLU A 357 21.69 -4.39 3.26
C GLU A 357 21.54 -3.35 4.39
N ASN A 358 20.42 -3.38 5.11
CA ASN A 358 20.10 -2.45 6.20
C ASN A 358 19.67 -3.19 7.48
N PRO A 359 20.60 -3.47 8.41
CA PRO A 359 20.29 -4.19 9.66
C PRO A 359 19.26 -3.50 10.54
N VAL A 360 19.15 -2.16 10.48
CA VAL A 360 18.14 -1.41 11.24
C VAL A 360 16.75 -1.63 10.64
N LEU A 361 16.65 -1.71 9.32
CA LEU A 361 15.40 -2.03 8.63
C LEU A 361 14.97 -3.47 8.93
N GLU A 362 15.89 -4.43 8.90
CA GLU A 362 15.63 -5.83 9.27
C GLU A 362 15.08 -5.94 10.70
N LEU A 363 15.68 -5.21 11.65
CA LEU A 363 15.19 -5.14 13.03
C LEU A 363 13.75 -4.60 13.10
N ILE A 364 13.46 -3.51 12.37
CA ILE A 364 12.11 -2.92 12.31
C ILE A 364 11.10 -3.93 11.76
N VAL A 365 11.45 -4.66 10.69
CA VAL A 365 10.59 -5.69 10.09
C VAL A 365 10.34 -6.83 11.10
N GLY A 366 11.37 -7.30 11.79
CA GLY A 366 11.24 -8.34 12.81
C GLY A 366 10.27 -7.97 13.94
N TYR A 367 10.37 -6.76 14.49
CA TYR A 367 9.45 -6.30 15.53
C TYR A 367 8.04 -5.99 15.00
N LEU A 368 7.91 -5.50 13.76
CA LEU A 368 6.61 -5.32 13.10
C LEU A 368 5.90 -6.68 12.93
N ASN A 369 6.61 -7.69 12.45
CA ASN A 369 6.08 -9.05 12.30
C ASN A 369 5.65 -9.64 13.65
N PHE A 370 6.41 -9.40 14.71
CA PHE A 370 6.00 -9.80 16.06
C PHE A 370 4.65 -9.19 16.46
N LEU A 371 4.43 -7.90 16.17
CA LEU A 371 3.17 -7.23 16.46
C LEU A 371 2.01 -7.78 15.59
N ILE A 372 2.27 -8.04 14.30
CA ILE A 372 1.30 -8.65 13.39
C ILE A 372 0.93 -10.06 13.86
N ASN A 373 1.91 -10.88 14.24
CA ASN A 373 1.69 -12.23 14.77
C ASN A 373 0.87 -12.21 16.07
N ASN A 374 1.07 -11.21 16.94
CA ASN A 374 0.22 -11.01 18.11
C ASN A 374 -1.21 -10.62 17.71
N GLY A 375 -1.37 -9.76 16.70
CA GLY A 375 -2.67 -9.43 16.10
C GLY A 375 -3.38 -10.67 15.54
N GLN A 376 -2.65 -11.55 14.85
CA GLN A 376 -3.17 -12.82 14.32
C GLN A 376 -3.64 -13.75 15.45
N ARG A 377 -2.83 -13.93 16.50
CA ARG A 377 -3.19 -14.75 17.68
C ARG A 377 -4.42 -14.22 18.39
N ALA A 378 -4.57 -12.90 18.48
CA ALA A 378 -5.73 -12.25 19.07
C ALA A 378 -6.94 -12.14 18.11
N LYS A 379 -6.81 -12.60 16.86
CA LYS A 379 -7.82 -12.47 15.79
C LYS A 379 -8.26 -11.03 15.51
N ASN A 380 -7.37 -10.06 15.73
CA ASN A 380 -7.63 -8.66 15.43
C ASN A 380 -7.36 -8.36 13.96
N THR A 381 -8.42 -8.32 13.15
CA THR A 381 -8.33 -8.20 11.68
C THR A 381 -7.83 -6.83 11.23
N GLU A 382 -8.13 -5.76 11.97
CA GLU A 382 -7.72 -4.41 11.63
C GLU A 382 -6.20 -4.23 11.76
N VAL A 383 -5.62 -4.72 12.86
CA VAL A 383 -4.17 -4.71 13.09
C VAL A 383 -3.44 -5.50 12.00
N VAL A 384 -3.98 -6.66 11.60
CA VAL A 384 -3.38 -7.48 10.55
C VAL A 384 -3.51 -6.82 9.17
N TYR A 385 -4.64 -6.17 8.87
CA TYR A 385 -4.85 -5.44 7.62
C TYR A 385 -3.92 -4.22 7.48
N GLN A 386 -3.82 -3.39 8.53
CA GLN A 386 -2.88 -2.25 8.53
C GLN A 386 -1.43 -2.74 8.51
N GLY A 387 -1.15 -3.85 9.20
CA GLY A 387 0.14 -4.55 9.18
C GLY A 387 0.56 -4.97 7.78
N SER A 388 -0.31 -5.63 7.01
CA SER A 388 0.00 -6.07 5.64
C SER A 388 0.30 -4.89 4.72
N ARG A 389 -0.47 -3.79 4.82
CA ARG A 389 -0.21 -2.57 4.06
C ARG A 389 1.17 -1.99 4.36
N VAL A 390 1.58 -1.96 5.63
CA VAL A 390 2.91 -1.46 6.01
C VAL A 390 4.01 -2.41 5.54
N LEU A 391 3.83 -3.73 5.65
CA LEU A 391 4.79 -4.69 5.08
C LEU A 391 4.98 -4.48 3.57
N GLY A 392 3.89 -4.27 2.82
CA GLY A 392 3.93 -3.95 1.40
C GLY A 392 4.70 -2.66 1.09
N ASN A 393 4.49 -1.60 1.88
CA ASN A 393 5.25 -0.34 1.74
C ASN A 393 6.74 -0.54 2.02
N ILE A 394 7.09 -1.31 3.06
CA ILE A 394 8.49 -1.61 3.40
C ILE A 394 9.15 -2.46 2.31
N ALA A 395 8.42 -3.42 1.73
CA ALA A 395 8.91 -4.23 0.62
C ALA A 395 9.22 -3.39 -0.63
N VAL A 396 8.38 -2.39 -0.93
CA VAL A 396 8.66 -1.42 -1.99
C VAL A 396 9.92 -0.60 -1.70
N ILE A 397 10.15 -0.20 -0.44
CA ILE A 397 11.39 0.50 -0.04
C ILE A 397 12.61 -0.41 -0.22
N ALA A 398 12.51 -1.67 0.21
CA ALA A 398 13.58 -2.67 0.07
C ALA A 398 13.93 -2.92 -1.41
N ALA A 399 12.92 -3.08 -2.27
CA ALA A 399 13.10 -3.27 -3.71
C ALA A 399 13.78 -2.05 -4.38
N ASN A 400 13.37 -0.82 -4.03
CA ASN A 400 13.97 0.41 -4.56
C ASN A 400 15.43 0.62 -4.15
N LYS A 401 15.83 0.12 -2.97
CA LYS A 401 17.19 0.29 -2.44
C LYS A 401 18.13 -0.87 -2.75
N GLY A 402 17.60 -2.02 -3.17
CA GLY A 402 18.41 -3.20 -3.44
C GLY A 402 18.65 -4.11 -2.23
N TYR A 403 17.76 -4.09 -1.24
CA TYR A 403 17.86 -4.94 -0.04
C TYR A 403 17.21 -6.31 -0.30
N GLU A 404 17.94 -7.19 -0.96
CA GLU A 404 17.41 -8.44 -1.51
C GLU A 404 17.00 -9.46 -0.43
N ALA A 405 17.81 -9.64 0.62
CA ALA A 405 17.48 -10.60 1.67
C ALA A 405 16.24 -10.16 2.46
N ILE A 406 16.14 -8.86 2.74
CA ILE A 406 14.98 -8.26 3.42
C ILE A 406 13.72 -8.38 2.54
N LEU A 407 13.85 -8.16 1.23
CA LEU A 407 12.73 -8.26 0.30
C LEU A 407 12.15 -9.68 0.27
N HIS A 408 13.01 -10.71 0.23
CA HIS A 408 12.56 -12.10 0.27
C HIS A 408 11.84 -12.45 1.56
N GLY A 409 12.40 -12.07 2.72
CA GLY A 409 11.72 -12.27 4.01
C GLY A 409 10.34 -11.60 4.06
N LEU A 410 10.24 -10.37 3.53
CA LEU A 410 8.96 -9.65 3.47
C LEU A 410 7.93 -10.32 2.56
N GLN A 411 8.35 -10.92 1.43
CA GLN A 411 7.45 -11.68 0.56
C GLN A 411 6.86 -12.91 1.28
N ASP A 412 7.68 -13.61 2.08
CA ASP A 412 7.24 -14.75 2.91
C ASP A 412 6.28 -14.29 4.02
N ASP A 413 6.57 -13.16 4.67
CA ASP A 413 5.70 -12.60 5.70
C ASP A 413 4.33 -12.18 5.14
N ILE A 414 4.28 -11.58 3.95
CA ILE A 414 3.04 -11.23 3.25
C ILE A 414 2.22 -12.48 2.93
N LEU A 415 2.86 -13.59 2.54
CA LEU A 415 2.19 -14.87 2.31
C LEU A 415 1.58 -15.41 3.62
N ASN A 416 2.33 -15.38 4.72
CA ASN A 416 1.84 -15.83 6.03
C ASN A 416 0.60 -15.04 6.47
N VAL A 417 0.61 -13.71 6.26
CA VAL A 417 -0.55 -12.85 6.54
C VAL A 417 -1.73 -13.16 5.62
N ALA A 418 -1.49 -13.46 4.34
CA ALA A 418 -2.55 -13.86 3.41
C ALA A 418 -3.20 -15.19 3.81
N ILE A 419 -2.41 -16.18 4.24
CA ILE A 419 -2.90 -17.48 4.73
C ILE A 419 -3.76 -17.29 5.99
N PHE A 420 -3.34 -16.40 6.90
CA PHE A 420 -4.18 -16.03 8.04
C PHE A 420 -5.50 -15.38 7.60
N GLY A 421 -5.47 -14.45 6.63
CA GLY A 421 -6.67 -13.85 6.06
C GLY A 421 -7.63 -14.88 5.46
N LEU A 422 -7.10 -15.92 4.81
CA LEU A 422 -7.89 -17.05 4.33
C LEU A 422 -8.51 -17.87 5.47
N THR A 423 -7.75 -18.09 6.54
CA THR A 423 -8.22 -18.84 7.71
C THR A 423 -9.33 -18.10 8.46
N GLU A 424 -9.25 -16.77 8.62
CA GLU A 424 -10.27 -15.98 9.33
C GLU A 424 -11.41 -15.47 8.41
N LYS A 425 -11.48 -15.97 7.18
CA LYS A 425 -12.51 -15.62 6.17
C LYS A 425 -12.53 -14.13 5.75
N GLN A 426 -11.39 -13.45 5.82
CA GLN A 426 -11.25 -12.03 5.49
C GLN A 426 -10.59 -11.85 4.12
N THR A 427 -11.39 -11.83 3.05
CA THR A 427 -10.90 -11.65 1.67
C THR A 427 -10.21 -10.31 1.44
N VAL A 428 -10.55 -9.28 2.25
CA VAL A 428 -9.95 -7.93 2.15
C VAL A 428 -8.45 -7.95 2.47
N ILE A 429 -8.02 -8.80 3.44
CA ILE A 429 -6.60 -8.94 3.79
C ILE A 429 -5.85 -9.65 2.66
N VAL A 430 -6.44 -10.71 2.11
CA VAL A 430 -5.88 -11.49 0.99
C VAL A 430 -5.69 -10.59 -0.24
N ASP A 431 -6.71 -9.81 -0.57
CA ASP A 431 -6.70 -8.82 -1.64
C ASP A 431 -5.59 -7.78 -1.49
N GLN A 432 -5.35 -7.33 -0.27
CA GLN A 432 -4.28 -6.38 0.04
C GLN A 432 -2.90 -7.01 -0.15
N CYS A 433 -2.70 -8.24 0.37
CA CYS A 433 -1.45 -8.97 0.18
C CYS A 433 -1.14 -9.24 -1.31
N ILE A 434 -2.15 -9.63 -2.10
CA ILE A 434 -2.01 -9.83 -3.55
C ILE A 434 -1.59 -8.51 -4.24
N ASN A 435 -2.25 -7.40 -3.90
CA ASN A 435 -1.89 -6.09 -4.45
C ASN A 435 -0.46 -5.69 -4.08
N ASP A 436 0.00 -6.00 -2.87
CA ASP A 436 1.35 -5.68 -2.42
C ASP A 436 2.41 -6.54 -3.13
N LEU A 437 2.14 -7.84 -3.37
CA LEU A 437 2.99 -8.69 -4.22
C LEU A 437 3.09 -8.17 -5.66
N LEU A 438 1.96 -7.74 -6.25
CA LEU A 438 1.95 -7.16 -7.60
C LEU A 438 2.74 -5.84 -7.67
N LYS A 439 2.63 -4.99 -6.64
CA LYS A 439 3.44 -3.76 -6.53
C LYS A 439 4.94 -4.08 -6.45
N ILE A 440 5.31 -5.11 -5.70
CA ILE A 440 6.72 -5.55 -5.60
C ILE A 440 7.25 -5.92 -6.99
N ILE A 441 6.51 -6.72 -7.77
CA ILE A 441 6.92 -7.06 -9.15
C ILE A 441 7.13 -5.78 -9.97
N GLY A 442 6.17 -4.84 -9.92
CA GLY A 442 6.27 -3.56 -10.65
C GLY A 442 7.48 -2.70 -10.27
N VAL A 443 7.85 -2.66 -8.98
CA VAL A 443 8.98 -1.88 -8.47
C VAL A 443 10.31 -2.56 -8.71
N VAL A 444 10.37 -3.90 -8.63
CA VAL A 444 11.58 -4.66 -8.96
C VAL A 444 11.97 -4.47 -10.43
N PHE A 445 10.99 -4.27 -11.32
CA PHE A 445 11.25 -3.86 -12.71
C PHE A 445 11.88 -2.47 -12.84
N GLU A 446 11.67 -1.56 -11.89
CA GLU A 446 12.30 -0.23 -11.87
C GLU A 446 13.72 -0.28 -11.28
N SER A 447 13.96 -1.21 -10.35
CA SER A 447 15.22 -1.34 -9.65
C SER A 447 16.27 -2.02 -10.52
N THR A 448 17.50 -1.52 -10.48
CA THR A 448 18.68 -2.16 -11.10
C THR A 448 19.56 -2.89 -10.09
N SER A 449 19.21 -2.83 -8.79
CA SER A 449 20.04 -3.31 -7.69
C SER A 449 19.60 -4.64 -7.08
N VAL A 450 18.48 -5.21 -7.55
CA VAL A 450 17.92 -6.49 -7.07
C VAL A 450 18.00 -7.53 -8.19
N GLU A 451 18.26 -8.79 -7.84
CA GLU A 451 18.09 -9.90 -8.77
C GLU A 451 16.59 -10.09 -9.09
N ARG A 452 16.19 -9.62 -10.27
CA ARG A 452 14.78 -9.53 -10.68
C ARG A 452 14.11 -10.88 -10.77
N ARG A 453 14.81 -11.85 -11.37
CA ARG A 453 14.29 -13.21 -11.57
C ARG A 453 13.86 -13.89 -10.28
N LEU A 454 14.73 -13.87 -9.26
CA LEU A 454 14.45 -14.51 -7.97
C LEU A 454 13.23 -13.86 -7.29
N SER A 455 13.16 -12.53 -7.33
CA SER A 455 12.05 -11.75 -6.79
C SER A 455 10.72 -11.99 -7.52
N PHE A 456 10.74 -12.10 -8.86
CA PHE A 456 9.54 -12.41 -9.65
C PHE A 456 9.03 -13.81 -9.34
N ARG A 457 9.94 -14.78 -9.33
CA ARG A 457 9.61 -16.18 -9.04
C ARG A 457 8.94 -16.33 -7.67
N SER A 458 9.52 -15.73 -6.62
CA SER A 458 8.94 -15.79 -5.28
C SER A 458 7.57 -15.11 -5.21
N ALA A 459 7.43 -13.89 -5.75
CA ALA A 459 6.14 -13.18 -5.73
C ALA A 459 5.04 -13.95 -6.50
N LEU A 460 5.34 -14.47 -7.68
CA LEU A 460 4.40 -15.25 -8.49
C LEU A 460 4.06 -16.59 -7.84
N GLN A 461 5.03 -17.24 -7.19
CA GLN A 461 4.79 -18.46 -6.43
C GLN A 461 3.85 -18.19 -5.25
N HIS A 462 4.03 -17.09 -4.52
CA HIS A 462 3.15 -16.71 -3.41
C HIS A 462 1.73 -16.40 -3.89
N ILE A 463 1.57 -15.68 -5.01
CA ILE A 463 0.24 -15.46 -5.63
C ILE A 463 -0.42 -16.81 -6.00
N ALA A 464 0.33 -17.75 -6.58
CA ALA A 464 -0.18 -19.07 -6.92
C ALA A 464 -0.56 -19.88 -5.68
N THR A 465 0.24 -19.84 -4.61
CA THR A 465 -0.06 -20.49 -3.32
C THR A 465 -1.33 -19.92 -2.69
N ILE A 466 -1.49 -18.59 -2.69
CA ILE A 466 -2.71 -17.93 -2.18
C ILE A 466 -3.93 -18.37 -2.99
N ALA A 467 -3.85 -18.36 -4.32
CA ALA A 467 -4.95 -18.78 -5.19
C ALA A 467 -5.33 -20.26 -4.97
N ASN A 468 -4.33 -21.13 -4.84
CA ASN A 468 -4.54 -22.55 -4.57
C ASN A 468 -5.21 -22.79 -3.21
N ASN A 469 -4.70 -22.17 -2.14
CA ASN A 469 -5.28 -22.28 -0.80
C ASN A 469 -6.73 -21.73 -0.78
N SER A 470 -6.97 -20.61 -1.46
CA SER A 470 -8.32 -20.05 -1.61
C SER A 470 -9.27 -21.04 -2.29
N SER A 471 -8.82 -21.67 -3.37
CA SER A 471 -9.58 -22.71 -4.10
C SER A 471 -9.91 -23.90 -3.20
N ILE A 472 -8.94 -24.41 -2.45
CA ILE A 472 -9.13 -25.52 -1.50
C ILE A 472 -10.18 -25.17 -0.42
N HIS A 473 -10.13 -23.95 0.13
CA HIS A 473 -11.10 -23.52 1.14
C HIS A 473 -12.51 -23.30 0.58
N ILE A 474 -12.65 -22.91 -0.70
CA ILE A 474 -13.97 -22.83 -1.35
C ILE A 474 -14.52 -24.24 -1.59
N ARG A 475 -13.71 -25.19 -2.08
CA ARG A 475 -14.14 -26.58 -2.33
C ARG A 475 -14.50 -27.34 -1.07
N SER A 476 -13.80 -27.10 0.03
CA SER A 476 -14.14 -27.70 1.33
C SER A 476 -15.40 -27.10 1.96
N GLY A 477 -16.00 -26.07 1.36
CA GLY A 477 -17.18 -25.36 1.91
C GLY A 477 -16.85 -24.42 3.07
N TYR A 478 -15.56 -24.20 3.36
CA TYR A 478 -15.12 -23.31 4.43
C TYR A 478 -15.43 -21.83 4.12
N PHE A 479 -15.22 -21.42 2.87
CA PHE A 479 -15.65 -20.12 2.34
C PHE A 479 -17.02 -20.19 1.67
N PRO A 480 -17.86 -19.13 1.81
CA PRO A 480 -19.02 -18.98 0.95
C PRO A 480 -18.59 -18.85 -0.51
N ASN A 481 -19.19 -19.65 -1.38
CA ASN A 481 -19.00 -19.59 -2.83
C ASN A 481 -19.76 -18.40 -3.45
N ASN A 482 -19.56 -17.21 -2.89
CA ASN A 482 -20.19 -15.97 -3.33
C ASN A 482 -19.30 -15.20 -4.32
N PHE A 483 -19.86 -14.18 -4.95
CA PHE A 483 -19.15 -13.35 -5.94
C PHE A 483 -17.87 -12.72 -5.38
N SER A 484 -17.89 -12.22 -4.14
CA SER A 484 -16.74 -11.57 -3.51
C SER A 484 -15.54 -12.50 -3.34
N THR A 485 -15.75 -13.74 -2.88
CA THR A 485 -14.68 -14.72 -2.70
C THR A 485 -14.12 -15.17 -4.06
N LYS A 486 -14.98 -15.34 -5.07
CA LYS A 486 -14.58 -15.70 -6.43
C LYS A 486 -13.74 -14.59 -7.11
N MET A 487 -14.08 -13.32 -6.86
CA MET A 487 -13.33 -12.18 -7.39
C MET A 487 -11.96 -12.03 -6.70
N SER A 488 -11.90 -12.24 -5.38
CA SER A 488 -10.63 -12.23 -4.64
C SER A 488 -9.65 -13.28 -5.17
N LEU A 489 -10.17 -14.45 -5.55
CA LEU A 489 -9.39 -15.56 -6.07
C LEU A 489 -8.77 -15.30 -7.45
N SER A 490 -9.41 -14.47 -8.28
CA SER A 490 -8.96 -14.09 -9.64
C SER A 490 -8.08 -12.83 -9.66
N LYS A 491 -8.22 -11.97 -8.65
CA LYS A 491 -7.60 -10.64 -8.56
C LYS A 491 -6.10 -10.60 -8.87
N GLY A 492 -5.35 -11.61 -8.44
CA GLY A 492 -3.91 -11.68 -8.69
C GLY A 492 -3.59 -11.71 -10.18
N TYR A 493 -4.34 -12.48 -10.97
CA TYR A 493 -4.12 -12.64 -12.40
C TYR A 493 -4.72 -11.48 -13.21
N ASP A 494 -5.87 -10.95 -12.79
CA ASP A 494 -6.47 -9.74 -13.39
C ASP A 494 -5.54 -8.52 -13.22
N GLY A 495 -4.95 -8.35 -12.02
CA GLY A 495 -4.00 -7.27 -11.74
C GLY A 495 -2.69 -7.41 -12.50
N LEU A 496 -2.26 -8.65 -12.78
CA LEU A 496 -1.03 -8.95 -13.51
C LEU A 496 -1.08 -8.45 -14.95
N HIS A 497 -2.23 -8.57 -15.63
CA HIS A 497 -2.42 -7.98 -16.95
C HIS A 497 -2.19 -6.47 -16.96
N THR A 498 -2.77 -5.76 -15.98
CA THR A 498 -2.59 -4.29 -15.84
C THR A 498 -1.13 -3.92 -15.56
N LEU A 499 -0.45 -4.73 -14.74
CA LEU A 499 0.96 -4.56 -14.43
C LEU A 499 1.84 -4.68 -15.68
N ILE A 500 1.63 -5.73 -16.47
CA ILE A 500 2.38 -5.98 -17.72
C ILE A 500 2.20 -4.80 -18.68
N TRP A 501 0.97 -4.32 -18.85
CA TRP A 501 0.72 -3.13 -19.67
C TRP A 501 1.49 -1.91 -19.16
N GLY A 502 1.50 -1.69 -17.84
CA GLY A 502 2.27 -0.62 -17.20
C GLY A 502 3.78 -0.72 -17.44
N ILE A 503 4.34 -1.93 -17.38
CA ILE A 503 5.74 -2.24 -17.70
C ILE A 503 6.03 -1.90 -19.16
N MET A 504 5.16 -2.29 -20.09
CA MET A 504 5.32 -1.98 -21.52
C MET A 504 5.27 -0.49 -21.83
N GLN A 505 4.35 0.25 -21.21
CA GLN A 505 4.27 1.71 -21.37
C GLN A 505 5.50 2.44 -20.85
N ARG A 506 6.25 1.83 -19.92
CA ARG A 506 7.54 2.36 -19.44
C ARG A 506 8.68 2.05 -20.39
N TYR A 507 8.72 0.86 -20.97
CA TYR A 507 9.68 0.53 -22.02
C TYR A 507 9.69 1.58 -23.13
N LEU A 508 8.51 2.01 -23.58
CA LEU A 508 8.34 3.05 -24.61
C LEU A 508 8.92 4.42 -24.22
N LYS A 509 9.08 4.70 -22.92
CA LYS A 509 9.64 5.97 -22.40
C LYS A 509 11.16 5.93 -22.22
N LEU A 510 11.78 4.75 -22.28
CA LEU A 510 13.23 4.62 -22.13
C LEU A 510 13.94 5.16 -23.38
N THR A 511 14.96 5.99 -23.18
CA THR A 511 15.77 6.56 -24.27
C THR A 511 17.13 5.87 -24.43
N ASP A 512 17.64 5.23 -23.38
CA ASP A 512 18.96 4.58 -23.38
C ASP A 512 18.89 3.17 -23.99
N THR A 513 19.68 2.93 -25.05
CA THR A 513 19.75 1.66 -25.76
C THR A 513 20.25 0.50 -24.91
N LYS A 514 21.17 0.75 -23.95
CA LYS A 514 21.71 -0.31 -23.09
C LYS A 514 20.68 -0.75 -22.06
N GLN A 515 19.97 0.21 -21.45
CA GLN A 515 18.88 -0.07 -20.53
C GLN A 515 17.72 -0.77 -21.25
N LYS A 516 17.37 -0.34 -22.47
CA LYS A 516 16.37 -1.02 -23.31
C LYS A 516 16.69 -2.49 -23.52
N SER A 517 17.94 -2.82 -23.89
CA SER A 517 18.35 -4.23 -24.10
C SER A 517 18.21 -5.08 -22.83
N GLY A 518 18.65 -4.57 -21.66
CA GLY A 518 18.41 -5.27 -20.39
C GLY A 518 16.93 -5.45 -20.09
N TYR A 519 16.12 -4.41 -20.32
CA TYR A 519 14.67 -4.44 -20.12
C TYR A 519 13.95 -5.47 -20.99
N ARG A 520 14.41 -5.68 -22.23
CA ARG A 520 13.88 -6.72 -23.11
C ARG A 520 14.14 -8.12 -22.55
N GLY A 521 15.34 -8.37 -22.03
CA GLY A 521 15.68 -9.60 -21.32
C GLY A 521 14.78 -9.83 -20.11
N ASP A 522 14.60 -8.80 -19.27
CA ASP A 522 13.74 -8.90 -18.07
C ASP A 522 12.28 -9.22 -18.40
N ILE A 523 11.76 -8.70 -19.52
CA ILE A 523 10.39 -9.00 -20.00
C ILE A 523 10.28 -10.49 -20.38
N VAL A 524 11.27 -11.03 -21.10
CA VAL A 524 11.29 -12.44 -21.48
C VAL A 524 11.37 -13.33 -20.23
N GLU A 525 12.20 -12.96 -19.26
CA GLU A 525 12.30 -13.66 -17.97
C GLU A 525 10.96 -13.61 -17.20
N LEU A 526 10.26 -12.47 -17.18
CA LEU A 526 8.94 -12.40 -16.57
C LEU A 526 7.94 -13.33 -17.26
N PHE A 527 7.93 -13.40 -18.59
CA PHE A 527 7.05 -14.34 -19.29
C PHE A 527 7.38 -15.80 -18.97
N GLU A 528 8.66 -16.13 -18.79
CA GLU A 528 9.08 -17.46 -18.31
C GLU A 528 8.57 -17.75 -16.90
N GLU A 529 8.75 -16.84 -15.96
CA GLU A 529 8.32 -17.05 -14.57
C GLU A 529 6.79 -17.06 -14.44
N ILE A 530 6.05 -16.29 -15.26
CA ILE A 530 4.58 -16.39 -15.37
C ILE A 530 4.19 -17.78 -15.87
N ASN A 531 4.84 -18.27 -16.94
CA ASN A 531 4.56 -19.59 -17.48
C ASN A 531 4.80 -20.69 -16.45
N SER A 532 5.96 -20.65 -15.78
CA SER A 532 6.35 -21.57 -14.72
C SER A 532 5.36 -21.57 -13.54
N SER A 533 4.93 -20.39 -13.10
CA SER A 533 3.93 -20.25 -12.03
C SER A 533 2.56 -20.80 -12.44
N LEU A 534 2.06 -20.48 -13.64
CA LEU A 534 0.80 -21.01 -14.15
C LEU A 534 0.84 -22.53 -14.35
N ARG A 535 1.99 -23.06 -14.77
CA ARG A 535 2.21 -24.50 -14.89
C ARG A 535 2.08 -25.19 -13.54
N GLN A 536 2.73 -24.68 -12.49
CA GLN A 536 2.60 -25.21 -11.13
C GLN A 536 1.17 -25.06 -10.59
N LEU A 537 0.50 -23.95 -10.87
CA LEU A 537 -0.89 -23.73 -10.50
C LEU A 537 -1.81 -24.80 -11.13
N SER A 538 -1.60 -25.14 -12.41
CA SER A 538 -2.39 -26.15 -13.12
C SER A 538 -2.34 -27.53 -12.44
N GLU A 539 -1.18 -27.89 -11.89
CA GLU A 539 -0.95 -29.18 -11.21
C GLU A 539 -1.62 -29.23 -9.83
N ASN A 540 -1.71 -28.09 -9.16
CA ASN A 540 -2.23 -27.96 -7.79
C ASN A 540 -3.75 -27.77 -7.75
N VAL A 541 -4.30 -26.92 -8.63
CA VAL A 541 -5.72 -26.56 -8.61
C VAL A 541 -6.59 -27.74 -9.09
N LYS A 542 -6.19 -28.51 -10.10
CA LYS A 542 -6.94 -29.71 -10.59
C LYS A 542 -8.43 -29.46 -10.90
N ASP A 543 -8.78 -28.26 -11.35
CA ASP A 543 -10.15 -27.83 -11.66
C ASP A 543 -10.13 -26.80 -12.79
N CYS A 544 -11.05 -26.94 -13.73
CA CYS A 544 -11.18 -26.09 -14.91
C CYS A 544 -12.44 -25.22 -14.89
N ASP A 545 -13.38 -25.48 -13.97
CA ASP A 545 -14.70 -24.85 -13.98
C ASP A 545 -14.80 -23.72 -12.95
N SER A 546 -13.72 -22.93 -12.85
CA SER A 546 -13.57 -21.91 -11.82
C SER A 546 -13.30 -20.53 -12.42
N VAL A 547 -13.68 -19.47 -11.68
CA VAL A 547 -13.38 -18.07 -12.07
C VAL A 547 -11.87 -17.82 -12.20
N LEU A 548 -11.05 -18.59 -11.48
CA LEU A 548 -9.59 -18.59 -11.65
C LEU A 548 -9.21 -18.90 -13.09
N THR A 549 -9.82 -19.96 -13.63
CA THR A 549 -9.50 -20.52 -14.93
C THR A 549 -9.87 -19.56 -16.05
N ASP A 550 -10.99 -18.85 -15.91
CA ASP A 550 -11.36 -17.74 -16.80
C ASP A 550 -10.31 -16.63 -16.77
N SER A 551 -9.90 -16.19 -15.59
CA SER A 551 -8.93 -15.11 -15.41
C SER A 551 -7.55 -15.49 -15.94
N VAL A 552 -7.14 -16.75 -15.76
CA VAL A 552 -5.91 -17.31 -16.35
C VAL A 552 -6.03 -17.37 -17.87
N GLY A 553 -7.16 -17.81 -18.43
CA GLY A 553 -7.39 -17.84 -19.88
C GLY A 553 -7.29 -16.45 -20.52
N ARG A 554 -7.89 -15.44 -19.88
CA ARG A 554 -7.79 -14.03 -20.32
C ARG A 554 -6.37 -13.51 -20.20
N LEU A 555 -5.67 -13.78 -19.10
CA LEU A 555 -4.27 -13.40 -18.93
C LEU A 555 -3.39 -14.01 -20.02
N LEU A 556 -3.55 -15.31 -20.31
CA LEU A 556 -2.82 -16.00 -21.39
C LEU A 556 -3.10 -15.38 -22.75
N SER A 557 -4.37 -15.09 -23.06
CA SER A 557 -4.74 -14.43 -24.31
C SER A 557 -4.03 -13.08 -24.46
N ASN A 558 -4.07 -12.24 -23.43
CA ASN A 558 -3.47 -10.90 -23.46
C ASN A 558 -1.94 -10.94 -23.50
N VAL A 559 -1.32 -11.85 -22.74
CA VAL A 559 0.14 -12.05 -22.75
C VAL A 559 0.61 -12.56 -24.11
N ASN A 560 -0.13 -13.50 -24.71
CA ASN A 560 0.21 -14.03 -26.03
C ASN A 560 0.05 -12.98 -27.13
N GLU A 561 -1.02 -12.17 -27.08
CA GLU A 561 -1.19 -11.03 -27.99
C GLU A 561 -0.03 -10.04 -27.87
N LEU A 562 0.38 -9.71 -26.65
CA LEU A 562 1.53 -8.84 -26.41
C LEU A 562 2.83 -9.46 -26.95
N ILE A 563 3.11 -10.74 -26.67
CA ILE A 563 4.30 -11.43 -27.20
C ILE A 563 4.32 -11.37 -28.73
N ILE A 564 3.18 -11.58 -29.39
CA ILE A 564 3.06 -11.50 -30.85
C ILE A 564 3.37 -10.09 -31.36
N ASP A 565 2.87 -9.06 -30.69
CA ASP A 565 3.17 -7.67 -31.05
C ASP A 565 4.66 -7.33 -30.84
N LEU A 566 5.29 -7.88 -29.78
CA LEU A 566 6.73 -7.72 -29.54
C LEU A 566 7.58 -8.44 -30.59
N ILE A 567 7.20 -9.64 -31.04
CA ILE A 567 7.90 -10.37 -32.10
C ILE A 567 7.93 -9.57 -33.42
N ARG A 568 6.93 -8.72 -33.66
CA ARG A 568 6.85 -7.85 -34.85
C ARG A 568 7.67 -6.58 -34.73
N ASP A 569 7.89 -6.11 -33.50
CA ASP A 569 8.66 -4.91 -33.26
C ASP A 569 10.13 -5.16 -33.60
N LYS A 570 10.68 -4.29 -34.45
CA LYS A 570 12.09 -4.35 -34.84
C LYS A 570 13.03 -4.14 -33.66
N GLU A 571 12.59 -3.41 -32.63
CA GLU A 571 13.39 -3.20 -31.42
C GLU A 571 13.62 -4.50 -30.63
N PHE A 572 12.75 -5.51 -30.75
CA PHE A 572 12.85 -6.80 -30.06
C PHE A 572 13.48 -7.90 -30.93
N GLY A 573 14.15 -7.52 -32.02
CA GLY A 573 14.79 -8.47 -32.93
C GLY A 573 15.87 -9.34 -32.28
N ASP A 574 16.52 -8.85 -31.21
CA ASP A 574 17.55 -9.57 -30.45
C ASP A 574 17.00 -10.71 -29.58
N VAL A 575 15.80 -10.55 -29.03
CA VAL A 575 15.13 -11.54 -28.17
C VAL A 575 14.01 -12.32 -28.88
N LYS A 576 13.91 -12.16 -30.20
CA LYS A 576 12.79 -12.68 -31.01
C LYS A 576 12.61 -14.20 -30.89
N ASP A 577 13.69 -14.97 -30.98
CA ASP A 577 13.64 -16.43 -30.93
C ASP A 577 13.25 -16.94 -29.53
N GLU A 578 13.67 -16.22 -28.48
CA GLU A 578 13.25 -16.50 -27.11
C GLU A 578 11.75 -16.20 -26.94
N LEU A 579 11.26 -15.07 -27.46
CA LEU A 579 9.83 -14.73 -27.45
C LEU A 579 8.97 -15.78 -28.17
N ILE A 580 9.42 -16.28 -29.34
CA ILE A 580 8.75 -17.38 -30.06
C ILE A 580 8.71 -18.64 -29.20
N THR A 581 9.81 -18.96 -28.52
CA THR A 581 9.89 -20.10 -27.60
C THR A 581 8.92 -19.95 -26.43
N ARG A 582 8.84 -18.76 -25.82
CA ARG A 582 7.88 -18.48 -24.73
C ARG A 582 6.43 -18.57 -25.21
N LEU A 583 6.14 -18.07 -26.41
CA LEU A 583 4.82 -18.19 -27.02
C LEU A 583 4.41 -19.65 -27.21
N ARG A 584 5.32 -20.50 -27.72
CA ARG A 584 5.09 -21.95 -27.83
C ARG A 584 4.73 -22.59 -26.51
N TRP A 585 5.45 -22.25 -25.44
CA TRP A 585 5.17 -22.81 -24.12
C TRP A 585 3.80 -22.34 -23.59
N ASN A 586 3.42 -21.08 -23.83
CA ASN A 586 2.13 -20.57 -23.44
C ASN A 586 0.96 -21.21 -24.20
N ILE A 587 1.14 -21.54 -25.49
CA ILE A 587 0.13 -22.26 -26.29
C ILE A 587 -0.28 -23.57 -25.62
N HIS A 588 0.67 -24.29 -25.02
CA HIS A 588 0.41 -25.58 -24.38
C HIS A 588 -0.06 -25.48 -22.91
N LEU A 589 -0.02 -24.31 -22.27
CA LEU A 589 -0.47 -24.15 -20.88
C LEU A 589 -1.94 -24.53 -20.66
N PRO A 590 -2.89 -24.10 -21.49
CA PRO A 590 -4.30 -24.49 -21.39
C PRO A 590 -4.50 -26.01 -21.32
N TYR A 591 -3.77 -26.78 -22.13
CA TYR A 591 -3.83 -28.25 -22.09
C TYR A 591 -3.49 -28.83 -20.71
N TRP A 592 -2.51 -28.26 -20.00
CA TRP A 592 -2.12 -28.76 -18.70
C TRP A 592 -3.22 -28.60 -17.63
N PHE A 593 -3.95 -27.49 -17.63
CA PHE A 593 -5.11 -27.32 -16.75
C PHE A 593 -6.14 -28.44 -16.97
N VAL A 594 -6.44 -28.74 -18.23
CA VAL A 594 -7.41 -29.78 -18.63
C VAL A 594 -6.89 -31.19 -18.30
N ARG A 595 -5.59 -31.43 -18.50
CA ARG A 595 -4.94 -32.71 -18.19
C ARG A 595 -4.96 -33.03 -16.70
N TYR A 596 -4.84 -32.04 -15.81
CA TYR A 596 -4.86 -32.27 -14.36
C TYR A 596 -6.26 -32.17 -13.73
N ALA A 597 -7.26 -31.67 -14.47
CA ALA A 597 -8.64 -31.68 -14.01
C ALA A 597 -9.14 -33.11 -13.80
N ILE A 598 -9.88 -33.33 -12.69
CA ILE A 598 -10.47 -34.64 -12.35
C ILE A 598 -11.76 -34.88 -13.15
N LYS A 599 -12.57 -33.83 -13.29
CA LYS A 599 -13.83 -33.77 -14.04
C LYS A 599 -13.91 -32.42 -14.73
N LEU A 600 -14.66 -32.35 -15.82
CA LEU A 600 -14.80 -31.15 -16.62
C LEU A 600 -16.25 -30.92 -17.04
N ASP A 601 -16.73 -29.69 -16.90
CA ASP A 601 -17.90 -29.18 -17.60
C ASP A 601 -17.45 -28.41 -18.86
N GLY A 602 -17.50 -29.07 -20.02
CA GLY A 602 -17.07 -28.47 -21.27
C GLY A 602 -17.99 -27.34 -21.77
N SER A 603 -19.16 -27.14 -21.14
CA SER A 603 -20.02 -25.99 -21.40
C SER A 603 -19.70 -24.78 -20.53
N SER A 604 -18.79 -24.91 -19.56
CA SER A 604 -18.50 -23.82 -18.64
C SER A 604 -17.82 -22.66 -19.36
N MET A 605 -18.32 -21.44 -19.14
CA MET A 605 -17.73 -20.22 -19.69
C MET A 605 -16.24 -20.09 -19.30
N HIS A 606 -15.87 -20.62 -18.13
CA HIS A 606 -14.51 -20.61 -17.61
C HIS A 606 -13.56 -21.50 -18.42
N PHE A 607 -14.02 -22.68 -18.82
CA PHE A 607 -13.27 -23.58 -19.69
C PHE A 607 -13.14 -23.01 -21.11
N TYR A 608 -14.18 -22.35 -21.63
CA TYR A 608 -14.12 -21.70 -22.94
C TYR A 608 -13.02 -20.64 -23.03
N ALA A 609 -12.74 -19.88 -21.96
CA ALA A 609 -11.68 -18.88 -21.97
C ALA A 609 -10.28 -19.49 -22.25
N LEU A 610 -10.02 -20.71 -21.74
CA LEU A 610 -8.77 -21.42 -22.01
C LEU A 610 -8.65 -21.81 -23.48
N THR A 611 -9.68 -22.43 -24.04
CA THR A 611 -9.68 -22.85 -25.46
C THR A 611 -9.68 -21.63 -26.40
N ASP A 612 -10.32 -20.54 -25.97
CA ASP A 612 -10.34 -19.29 -26.71
C ASP A 612 -8.95 -18.65 -26.77
N SER A 613 -8.21 -18.64 -25.66
CA SER A 613 -6.85 -18.12 -25.62
C SER A 613 -5.92 -18.78 -26.64
N VAL A 614 -6.00 -20.12 -26.79
CA VAL A 614 -5.21 -20.87 -27.79
C VAL A 614 -5.62 -20.50 -29.21
N THR A 615 -6.93 -20.38 -29.45
CA THR A 615 -7.50 -20.12 -30.77
C THR A 615 -7.17 -18.70 -31.23
N ARG A 616 -7.37 -17.70 -30.36
CA ARG A 616 -6.95 -16.31 -30.59
C ARG A 616 -5.46 -16.22 -30.89
N THR A 617 -4.63 -16.93 -30.12
CA THR A 617 -3.18 -17.00 -30.37
C THR A 617 -2.87 -17.57 -31.76
N GLY A 618 -3.58 -18.61 -32.18
CA GLY A 618 -3.44 -19.20 -33.52
C GLY A 618 -3.85 -18.26 -34.66
N ILE A 619 -4.98 -17.56 -34.50
CA ILE A 619 -5.46 -16.55 -35.46
C ILE A 619 -4.44 -15.42 -35.58
N LEU A 620 -3.97 -14.88 -34.45
CA LEU A 620 -2.96 -13.82 -34.44
C LEU A 620 -1.63 -14.28 -35.02
N ALA A 621 -1.18 -15.50 -34.75
CA ALA A 621 0.04 -16.05 -35.34
C ALA A 621 -0.07 -16.17 -36.88
N ALA A 622 -1.25 -16.53 -37.40
CA ALA A 622 -1.51 -16.63 -38.84
C ALA A 622 -1.61 -15.25 -39.52
N GLU A 623 -2.28 -14.28 -38.89
CA GLU A 623 -2.49 -12.94 -39.45
C GLU A 623 -1.29 -12.01 -39.26
N LYS A 624 -0.76 -11.92 -38.04
CA LYS A 624 0.27 -10.95 -37.67
C LYS A 624 1.69 -11.46 -37.96
N LEU A 625 1.95 -12.77 -37.81
CA LEU A 625 3.30 -13.36 -37.95
C LEU A 625 3.50 -14.22 -39.20
N ASN A 626 2.42 -14.64 -39.86
CA ASN A 626 2.45 -15.56 -41.00
C ASN A 626 3.23 -16.87 -40.69
N ASN A 627 3.16 -17.35 -39.45
CA ASN A 627 3.94 -18.50 -38.96
C ASN A 627 3.09 -19.79 -38.91
N LYS A 628 3.37 -20.72 -39.83
CA LYS A 628 2.67 -22.00 -39.93
C LYS A 628 2.91 -22.92 -38.73
N GLU A 629 4.12 -22.94 -38.18
CA GLU A 629 4.46 -23.88 -37.11
C GLU A 629 3.70 -23.57 -35.82
N LEU A 630 3.61 -22.29 -35.43
CA LEU A 630 2.82 -21.87 -34.27
C LEU A 630 1.33 -22.21 -34.43
N MET A 631 0.80 -22.12 -35.65
CA MET A 631 -0.58 -22.50 -35.94
C MET A 631 -0.80 -24.01 -35.77
N LYS A 632 0.16 -24.83 -36.21
CA LYS A 632 0.15 -26.29 -35.97
C LYS A 632 0.22 -26.60 -34.47
N ASP A 633 1.06 -25.89 -33.71
CA ASP A 633 1.16 -26.05 -32.26
C ASP A 633 -0.20 -25.75 -31.57
N CYS A 634 -0.91 -24.70 -32.00
CA CYS A 634 -2.27 -24.38 -31.52
C CYS A 634 -3.29 -25.47 -31.86
N ILE A 635 -3.32 -25.94 -33.11
CA ILE A 635 -4.20 -27.04 -33.57
C ILE A 635 -3.90 -28.31 -32.77
N GLY A 636 -2.61 -28.61 -32.58
CA GLY A 636 -2.10 -29.67 -31.74
C GLY A 636 -2.69 -29.63 -30.33
N CYS A 637 -2.57 -28.46 -29.69
CA CYS A 637 -3.07 -28.24 -28.33
C CYS A 637 -4.59 -28.32 -28.23
N LEU A 638 -5.36 -27.70 -29.14
CA LEU A 638 -6.82 -27.75 -29.14
C LEU A 638 -7.33 -29.19 -29.29
N TYR A 639 -6.68 -29.96 -30.15
CA TYR A 639 -6.99 -31.38 -30.29
C TYR A 639 -6.70 -32.17 -29.01
N SER A 640 -5.55 -31.97 -28.39
CA SER A 640 -5.23 -32.65 -27.12
C SER A 640 -6.17 -32.23 -25.98
N ILE A 641 -6.64 -30.98 -25.96
CA ILE A 641 -7.72 -30.55 -25.05
C ILE A 641 -9.01 -31.29 -25.36
N THR A 642 -9.36 -31.44 -26.64
CA THR A 642 -10.55 -32.18 -27.09
C THR A 642 -10.50 -33.64 -26.67
N GLU A 643 -9.34 -34.31 -26.81
CA GLU A 643 -9.16 -35.70 -26.34
C GLU A 643 -9.38 -35.83 -24.84
N GLN A 644 -8.81 -34.91 -24.05
CA GLN A 644 -9.04 -34.90 -22.60
C GLN A 644 -10.49 -34.56 -22.24
N CYS A 645 -11.14 -33.71 -23.04
CA CYS A 645 -12.56 -33.41 -22.91
C CYS A 645 -13.39 -34.69 -23.13
N LEU A 646 -13.11 -35.46 -24.19
CA LEU A 646 -13.75 -36.76 -24.45
C LEU A 646 -13.57 -37.75 -23.30
N GLU A 647 -12.44 -37.74 -22.59
CA GLU A 647 -12.21 -38.66 -21.48
C GLU A 647 -12.92 -38.24 -20.18
N LYS A 648 -13.07 -36.92 -19.94
CA LYS A 648 -13.34 -36.38 -18.59
C LYS A 648 -14.63 -35.57 -18.45
N THR A 649 -15.33 -35.26 -19.55
CA THR A 649 -16.60 -34.53 -19.50
C THR A 649 -17.63 -35.26 -18.64
N THR A 650 -18.28 -34.51 -17.75
CA THR A 650 -19.39 -35.02 -16.95
C THR A 650 -20.73 -34.96 -17.69
N SER A 651 -20.81 -34.16 -18.75
CA SER A 651 -22.01 -34.01 -19.56
C SER A 651 -22.27 -35.26 -20.41
N SER A 652 -23.45 -35.84 -20.27
CA SER A 652 -23.90 -36.98 -21.09
C SER A 652 -24.44 -36.55 -22.45
N TYR A 653 -24.55 -35.25 -22.73
CA TYR A 653 -25.19 -34.72 -23.93
C TYR A 653 -24.26 -34.55 -25.13
N GLY A 654 -22.92 -34.67 -24.98
CA GLY A 654 -21.93 -34.77 -26.08
C GLY A 654 -21.74 -33.56 -27.02
N TYR A 655 -22.30 -32.39 -26.69
CA TYR A 655 -22.14 -31.17 -27.49
C TYR A 655 -20.86 -30.39 -27.15
N ASP A 656 -20.18 -30.73 -26.05
CA ASP A 656 -19.05 -29.93 -25.56
C ASP A 656 -17.77 -30.19 -26.37
N GLU A 657 -17.44 -31.46 -26.62
CA GLU A 657 -16.23 -31.84 -27.34
C GLU A 657 -16.20 -31.34 -28.78
N PRO A 658 -17.31 -31.43 -29.56
CA PRO A 658 -17.39 -30.81 -30.87
C PRO A 658 -17.14 -29.29 -30.83
N ARG A 659 -17.67 -28.56 -29.83
CA ARG A 659 -17.47 -27.11 -29.71
C ARG A 659 -16.04 -26.70 -29.36
N VAL A 660 -15.30 -27.55 -28.65
CA VAL A 660 -13.86 -27.34 -28.45
C VAL A 660 -13.11 -27.50 -29.76
N LEU A 661 -13.43 -28.55 -30.52
CA LEU A 661 -12.74 -28.86 -31.77
C LEU A 661 -13.13 -27.93 -32.93
N GLU A 662 -14.34 -27.36 -32.88
CA GLU A 662 -14.79 -26.28 -33.76
C GLU A 662 -13.78 -25.14 -33.80
N LYS A 663 -13.17 -24.81 -32.66
CA LYS A 663 -12.12 -23.78 -32.61
C LYS A 663 -10.86 -24.14 -33.40
N ALA A 664 -10.52 -25.43 -33.48
CA ALA A 664 -9.43 -25.88 -34.37
C ALA A 664 -9.85 -25.79 -35.84
N CYS A 665 -11.14 -25.95 -36.15
CA CYS A 665 -11.68 -25.75 -37.50
C CYS A 665 -11.57 -24.29 -37.94
N TYR A 666 -11.73 -23.31 -37.04
CA TYR A 666 -11.48 -21.89 -37.36
C TYR A 666 -10.06 -21.68 -37.90
N LEU A 667 -9.06 -22.29 -37.26
CA LEU A 667 -7.68 -22.29 -37.72
C LEU A 667 -7.56 -23.03 -39.07
N GLY A 668 -8.21 -24.18 -39.24
CA GLY A 668 -8.24 -24.91 -40.51
C GLY A 668 -8.80 -24.10 -41.69
N ILE A 669 -9.90 -23.36 -41.48
CA ILE A 669 -10.52 -22.49 -42.48
C ILE A 669 -9.54 -21.37 -42.88
N LEU A 670 -8.93 -20.71 -41.88
CA LEU A 670 -7.96 -19.66 -42.12
C LEU A 670 -6.71 -20.17 -42.86
N ALA A 671 -6.23 -21.36 -42.51
CA ALA A 671 -5.12 -22.02 -43.20
C ALA A 671 -5.47 -22.32 -44.67
N LEU A 672 -6.67 -22.83 -44.95
CA LEU A 672 -7.13 -23.11 -46.30
C LEU A 672 -7.23 -21.82 -47.14
N LYS A 673 -7.75 -20.74 -46.55
CA LYS A 673 -7.82 -19.40 -47.18
C LYS A 673 -6.43 -18.87 -47.56
N LYS A 674 -5.42 -19.06 -46.70
CA LYS A 674 -4.02 -18.68 -46.96
C LYS A 674 -3.27 -19.66 -47.88
N GLY A 675 -3.88 -20.77 -48.29
CA GLY A 675 -3.24 -21.80 -49.12
C GLY A 675 -2.23 -22.68 -48.37
N TRP A 676 -2.36 -22.79 -47.04
CA TRP A 676 -1.50 -23.59 -46.17
C TRP A 676 -1.99 -25.04 -46.10
N ASN A 677 -1.88 -25.74 -47.23
CA ASN A 677 -2.39 -27.10 -47.37
C ASN A 677 -1.81 -28.07 -46.33
N ASP A 678 -0.56 -27.87 -45.91
CA ASP A 678 0.09 -28.70 -44.90
C ASP A 678 -0.55 -28.57 -43.50
N VAL A 679 -0.97 -27.36 -43.13
CA VAL A 679 -1.70 -27.10 -41.87
C VAL A 679 -3.14 -27.61 -41.97
N PHE A 680 -3.79 -27.40 -43.13
CA PHE A 680 -5.14 -27.90 -43.39
C PHE A 680 -5.22 -29.43 -43.31
N ILE A 681 -4.28 -30.15 -43.93
CA ILE A 681 -4.22 -31.62 -43.88
C ILE A 681 -4.10 -32.11 -42.43
N GLU A 682 -3.32 -31.42 -41.60
CA GLU A 682 -3.18 -31.77 -40.18
C GLU A 682 -4.49 -31.62 -39.41
N VAL A 683 -5.26 -30.57 -39.68
CA VAL A 683 -6.63 -30.42 -39.13
C VAL A 683 -7.48 -31.59 -39.60
N GLY A 684 -7.52 -31.89 -40.91
CA GLY A 684 -8.31 -32.99 -41.46
C GLY A 684 -7.99 -34.36 -40.83
N LEU A 685 -6.70 -34.66 -40.60
CA LEU A 685 -6.27 -35.90 -39.92
C LEU A 685 -6.78 -35.96 -38.47
N LYS A 686 -6.74 -34.84 -37.74
CA LYS A 686 -7.24 -34.74 -36.36
C LYS A 686 -8.77 -34.84 -36.30
N LEU A 687 -9.47 -34.28 -37.29
CA LEU A 687 -10.93 -34.42 -37.41
C LEU A 687 -11.34 -35.88 -37.61
N TYR A 688 -10.66 -36.58 -38.52
CA TYR A 688 -10.91 -38.00 -38.76
C TYR A 688 -10.68 -38.87 -37.50
N ASP A 689 -9.60 -38.64 -36.77
CA ASP A 689 -9.32 -39.35 -35.52
C ASP A 689 -10.33 -39.01 -34.42
N PHE A 690 -10.77 -37.74 -34.32
CA PHE A 690 -11.81 -37.32 -33.40
C PHE A 690 -13.15 -38.02 -33.67
N GLU A 691 -13.61 -38.05 -34.92
CA GLU A 691 -14.92 -38.64 -35.27
C GLU A 691 -15.00 -40.11 -34.86
N LEU A 692 -13.91 -40.88 -35.06
CA LEU A 692 -13.83 -42.27 -34.61
C LEU A 692 -13.96 -42.39 -33.08
N LYS A 693 -13.25 -41.55 -32.33
CA LYS A 693 -13.30 -41.55 -30.85
C LYS A 693 -14.65 -41.07 -30.30
N TYR A 694 -15.21 -40.04 -30.91
CA TYR A 694 -16.52 -39.48 -30.57
C TYR A 694 -17.63 -40.51 -30.81
N PHE A 695 -17.60 -41.19 -31.96
CA PHE A 695 -18.52 -42.29 -32.26
C PHE A 695 -18.39 -43.42 -31.24
N ALA A 696 -17.16 -43.83 -30.93
CA ALA A 696 -16.90 -44.89 -29.96
C ALA A 696 -17.48 -44.58 -28.56
N LYS A 697 -17.40 -43.31 -28.12
CA LYS A 697 -17.89 -42.88 -26.80
C LYS A 697 -19.42 -42.83 -26.70
N TYR A 698 -20.09 -42.26 -27.70
CA TYR A 698 -21.52 -41.92 -27.59
C TYR A 698 -22.47 -42.88 -28.30
N PHE A 699 -22.01 -43.66 -29.30
CA PHE A 699 -22.88 -44.42 -30.20
C PHE A 699 -22.73 -45.94 -30.07
N THR A 700 -21.77 -46.44 -29.30
CA THR A 700 -21.55 -47.89 -29.11
C THR A 700 -22.60 -48.58 -28.23
N ASN A 701 -23.30 -47.84 -27.37
CA ASN A 701 -24.29 -48.37 -26.39
C ASN A 701 -25.70 -47.77 -26.59
N LEU A 702 -26.15 -47.64 -27.84
CA LEU A 702 -27.49 -47.09 -28.12
C LEU A 702 -28.62 -48.11 -27.88
N PRO A 703 -29.81 -47.67 -27.42
CA PRO A 703 -30.99 -48.53 -27.29
C PRO A 703 -31.38 -49.20 -28.62
N PRO A 704 -31.86 -50.46 -28.59
CA PRO A 704 -32.25 -51.17 -29.81
C PRO A 704 -33.38 -50.45 -30.55
N GLY A 705 -33.22 -50.23 -31.86
CA GLY A 705 -34.21 -49.60 -32.74
C GLY A 705 -33.89 -48.16 -33.18
N ILE A 706 -32.81 -47.56 -32.70
CA ILE A 706 -32.31 -46.26 -33.19
C ILE A 706 -31.26 -46.51 -34.26
N ASP A 707 -31.49 -45.95 -35.46
CA ASP A 707 -30.48 -45.94 -36.52
C ASP A 707 -29.31 -45.04 -36.08
N GLN A 708 -28.13 -45.67 -35.92
CA GLN A 708 -26.91 -45.00 -35.47
C GLN A 708 -26.40 -43.97 -36.49
N GLU A 709 -26.79 -44.10 -37.76
CA GLU A 709 -26.30 -43.23 -38.84
C GLU A 709 -27.30 -42.13 -39.21
N ASN A 710 -28.61 -42.32 -38.96
CA ASN A 710 -29.63 -41.44 -39.53
C ASN A 710 -30.92 -41.29 -38.70
N HIS A 711 -30.79 -40.96 -37.41
CA HIS A 711 -31.93 -40.57 -36.57
C HIS A 711 -32.18 -39.04 -36.57
N ASN A 712 -33.45 -38.64 -36.61
CA ASN A 712 -33.91 -37.24 -36.48
C ASN A 712 -34.59 -36.98 -35.12
N VAL A 713 -34.10 -37.62 -34.06
CA VAL A 713 -34.72 -37.51 -32.74
C VAL A 713 -34.21 -36.26 -32.04
N ILE A 714 -35.14 -35.35 -31.74
CA ILE A 714 -34.86 -34.11 -31.00
C ILE A 714 -34.15 -34.43 -29.67
N ARG A 715 -32.98 -33.82 -29.43
CA ARG A 715 -32.06 -34.03 -28.28
C ARG A 715 -31.10 -35.23 -28.35
N LEU A 716 -31.11 -36.04 -29.41
CA LEU A 716 -30.09 -37.06 -29.62
C LEU A 716 -28.91 -36.51 -30.45
N LEU A 717 -27.70 -36.99 -30.14
CA LEU A 717 -26.44 -36.57 -30.73
C LEU A 717 -26.31 -37.02 -32.18
N HIS A 718 -25.84 -36.18 -33.10
CA HIS A 718 -25.52 -36.64 -34.46
C HIS A 718 -24.11 -37.25 -34.53
N LYS A 719 -23.93 -38.28 -35.37
CA LYS A 719 -22.60 -38.84 -35.70
C LYS A 719 -21.65 -37.74 -36.20
N ASN A 720 -22.19 -36.81 -36.98
CA ASN A 720 -21.47 -35.67 -37.55
C ASN A 720 -21.74 -34.38 -36.74
N GLN A 721 -21.75 -34.45 -35.40
CA GLN A 721 -22.12 -33.29 -34.56
C GLN A 721 -21.23 -32.06 -34.83
N LEU A 722 -19.93 -32.25 -35.05
CA LEU A 722 -19.02 -31.15 -35.38
C LEU A 722 -19.39 -30.45 -36.70
N PHE A 723 -19.76 -31.21 -37.72
CA PHE A 723 -20.24 -30.68 -38.99
C PHE A 723 -21.53 -29.86 -38.81
N VAL A 724 -22.45 -30.33 -37.96
CA VAL A 724 -23.68 -29.59 -37.64
C VAL A 724 -23.39 -28.26 -36.94
N GLU A 725 -22.45 -28.21 -35.97
CA GLU A 725 -22.06 -26.95 -35.33
C GLU A 725 -21.44 -25.97 -36.35
N LEU A 726 -20.58 -26.44 -37.26
CA LEU A 726 -20.01 -25.61 -38.33
C LEU A 726 -21.06 -25.10 -39.32
N LEU A 727 -22.03 -25.93 -39.71
CA LEU A 727 -23.15 -25.50 -40.56
C LEU A 727 -24.00 -24.44 -39.87
N LYS A 728 -24.27 -24.62 -38.57
CA LYS A 728 -25.00 -23.64 -37.79
C LYS A 728 -24.24 -22.31 -37.72
N TRP A 729 -22.93 -22.34 -37.46
CA TRP A 729 -22.11 -21.14 -37.48
C TRP A 729 -22.11 -20.46 -38.85
N ARG A 730 -22.04 -21.24 -39.94
CA ARG A 730 -22.16 -20.76 -41.32
C ARG A 730 -23.49 -20.09 -41.61
N ASP A 731 -24.61 -20.68 -41.17
CA ASP A 731 -25.95 -20.14 -41.41
C ASP A 731 -26.23 -18.88 -40.58
N ASP A 732 -25.69 -18.83 -39.35
CA ASP A 732 -25.79 -17.66 -38.48
C ASP A 732 -24.80 -16.54 -38.85
N PHE A 733 -23.84 -16.81 -39.76
CA PHE A 733 -22.66 -15.98 -39.97
C PHE A 733 -22.98 -14.53 -40.33
N ASP A 734 -23.79 -14.31 -41.38
CA ASP A 734 -24.14 -12.97 -41.84
C ASP A 734 -25.04 -12.22 -40.86
N HIS A 735 -25.95 -12.94 -40.21
CA HIS A 735 -26.84 -12.37 -39.21
C HIS A 735 -26.05 -11.85 -38.00
N VAL A 736 -25.08 -12.63 -37.50
CA VAL A 736 -24.21 -12.23 -36.39
C VAL A 736 -23.26 -11.10 -36.81
N ARG A 737 -22.73 -11.15 -38.04
CA ARG A 737 -21.84 -10.12 -38.60
C ARG A 737 -22.50 -8.75 -38.70
N LEU A 738 -23.76 -8.70 -39.13
CA LEU A 738 -24.50 -7.45 -39.38
C LEU A 738 -25.10 -6.83 -38.11
N ASN A 739 -25.44 -7.64 -37.10
CA ASN A 739 -26.18 -7.17 -35.92
C ASN A 739 -25.35 -6.36 -34.90
N GLY A 740 -24.09 -6.03 -35.18
CA GLY A 740 -23.30 -5.08 -34.37
C GLY A 740 -22.91 -5.55 -32.95
N ASN A 741 -23.49 -6.63 -32.42
CA ASN A 741 -23.12 -7.27 -31.15
C ASN A 741 -21.68 -7.81 -31.13
N LEU A 742 -21.03 -7.90 -32.31
CA LEU A 742 -19.61 -8.21 -32.45
C LEU A 742 -18.69 -7.23 -31.71
N ARG A 743 -19.10 -5.97 -31.52
CA ARG A 743 -18.26 -4.98 -30.79
C ARG A 743 -18.16 -5.22 -29.29
N ILE A 744 -18.95 -6.15 -28.73
CA ILE A 744 -19.02 -6.41 -27.28
C ILE A 744 -18.35 -7.74 -26.90
N ARG A 745 -18.23 -8.71 -27.83
CA ARG A 745 -17.59 -10.01 -27.59
C ARG A 745 -16.15 -9.98 -28.11
N ASP A 746 -15.18 -10.17 -27.23
CA ASP A 746 -13.74 -10.30 -27.54
C ASP A 746 -13.35 -11.79 -27.50
N ASP A 747 -13.97 -12.60 -28.36
CA ASP A 747 -13.73 -14.05 -28.47
C ASP A 747 -13.13 -14.45 -29.84
N ALA A 748 -12.57 -15.65 -29.98
CA ALA A 748 -11.93 -16.09 -31.22
C ALA A 748 -12.89 -16.10 -32.43
N GLU A 749 -14.16 -16.43 -32.19
CA GLU A 749 -15.21 -16.40 -33.21
C GLU A 749 -15.43 -14.98 -33.74
N SER A 750 -15.49 -13.98 -32.85
CA SER A 750 -15.60 -12.56 -33.22
C SER A 750 -14.48 -12.12 -34.18
N MET A 751 -13.25 -12.60 -33.96
CA MET A 751 -12.10 -12.30 -34.81
C MET A 751 -12.27 -12.88 -36.22
N MET A 752 -12.81 -14.09 -36.34
CA MET A 752 -13.01 -14.78 -37.62
C MET A 752 -13.94 -14.00 -38.56
N TYR A 753 -15.00 -13.36 -38.06
CA TYR A 753 -15.91 -12.57 -38.90
C TYR A 753 -15.24 -11.43 -39.67
N SER A 754 -14.07 -10.96 -39.21
CA SER A 754 -13.28 -9.94 -39.91
C SER A 754 -12.27 -10.51 -40.91
N LEU A 755 -12.01 -11.82 -40.86
CA LEU A 755 -10.94 -12.49 -41.60
C LEU A 755 -11.45 -13.43 -42.68
N ILE A 756 -12.66 -13.97 -42.54
CA ILE A 756 -13.23 -14.97 -43.44
C ILE A 756 -14.61 -14.54 -43.98
N GLU A 757 -15.01 -15.16 -45.08
CA GLU A 757 -16.33 -15.05 -45.69
C GLU A 757 -17.10 -16.37 -45.53
N PRO A 758 -18.44 -16.38 -45.64
CA PRO A 758 -19.22 -17.62 -45.62
C PRO A 758 -18.70 -18.67 -46.62
N LEU A 759 -18.20 -18.20 -47.77
CA LEU A 759 -17.58 -19.02 -48.82
C LEU A 759 -16.36 -19.80 -48.32
N ASP A 760 -15.56 -19.22 -47.42
CA ASP A 760 -14.38 -19.88 -46.87
C ASP A 760 -14.80 -21.08 -45.98
N ILE A 761 -15.91 -20.95 -45.26
CA ILE A 761 -16.49 -22.01 -44.42
C ILE A 761 -17.06 -23.12 -45.32
N ASP A 762 -17.88 -22.76 -46.32
CA ASP A 762 -18.45 -23.72 -47.28
C ASP A 762 -17.33 -24.51 -48.01
N ARG A 763 -16.22 -23.84 -48.37
CA ARG A 763 -15.06 -24.48 -48.98
C ARG A 763 -14.34 -25.46 -48.03
N PHE A 764 -14.15 -25.08 -46.77
CA PHE A 764 -13.56 -25.96 -45.77
C PHE A 764 -14.42 -27.21 -45.54
N ILE A 765 -15.74 -27.02 -45.40
CA ILE A 765 -16.70 -28.10 -45.23
C ILE A 765 -16.62 -29.08 -46.41
N PHE A 766 -16.57 -28.57 -47.64
CA PHE A 766 -16.46 -29.40 -48.84
C PHE A 766 -15.15 -30.20 -48.88
N GLU A 767 -14.01 -29.60 -48.52
CA GLU A 767 -12.72 -30.30 -48.57
C GLU A 767 -12.57 -31.36 -47.47
N VAL A 768 -13.27 -31.22 -46.34
CA VAL A 768 -13.22 -32.20 -45.23
C VAL A 768 -14.28 -33.29 -45.38
N TRP A 769 -15.55 -32.93 -45.62
CA TRP A 769 -16.69 -33.86 -45.60
C TRP A 769 -17.29 -34.13 -46.99
N GLY A 770 -16.97 -33.35 -48.02
CA GLY A 770 -17.52 -33.53 -49.37
C GLY A 770 -18.99 -33.11 -49.52
N GLU A 771 -19.55 -32.40 -48.54
CA GLU A 771 -20.96 -31.97 -48.49
C GLU A 771 -21.13 -30.47 -48.77
N PHE A 772 -22.34 -30.06 -49.19
CA PHE A 772 -22.70 -28.66 -49.47
C PHE A 772 -23.90 -28.21 -48.63
N SER A 773 -23.90 -26.95 -48.23
CA SER A 773 -25.11 -26.27 -47.75
C SER A 773 -25.99 -25.89 -48.95
N ALA A 774 -27.30 -26.04 -48.82
CA ALA A 774 -28.27 -25.85 -49.92
C ALA A 774 -28.38 -24.40 -50.46
N ASN A 775 -27.63 -23.46 -49.88
CA ASN A 775 -27.63 -22.03 -50.19
C ASN A 775 -26.21 -21.46 -50.43
N SER A 776 -25.21 -22.25 -50.84
CA SER A 776 -23.84 -21.74 -51.09
C SER A 776 -23.66 -21.21 -52.52
N GLU A 777 -23.00 -20.05 -52.68
CA GLU A 777 -22.59 -19.53 -54.00
C GLU A 777 -21.57 -20.44 -54.72
N ILE A 778 -20.91 -21.35 -53.98
CA ILE A 778 -19.99 -22.37 -54.49
C ILE A 778 -20.70 -23.41 -55.36
N GLU A 779 -22.02 -23.58 -55.20
CA GLU A 779 -22.79 -24.57 -55.94
C GLU A 779 -22.63 -24.39 -57.46
N ASP A 780 -22.53 -23.15 -57.94
CA ASP A 780 -22.37 -22.85 -59.37
C ASP A 780 -20.91 -23.00 -59.89
N GLU A 781 -19.91 -22.51 -59.13
CA GLU A 781 -18.50 -22.61 -59.54
C GLU A 781 -17.96 -24.05 -59.46
N SER A 782 -18.49 -24.83 -58.51
CA SER A 782 -18.14 -26.24 -58.29
C SER A 782 -18.93 -27.20 -59.16
N LYS A 783 -20.22 -26.94 -59.47
CA LYS A 783 -20.91 -27.61 -60.58
C LYS A 783 -20.11 -27.42 -61.88
N LEU A 784 -19.55 -26.23 -62.13
CA LEU A 784 -18.67 -25.96 -63.27
C LEU A 784 -17.33 -26.72 -63.21
N LYS A 785 -16.67 -26.82 -62.04
CA LYS A 785 -15.43 -27.61 -61.88
C LYS A 785 -15.67 -29.13 -61.96
N PHE A 786 -16.77 -29.63 -61.38
CA PHE A 786 -17.17 -31.04 -61.42
C PHE A 786 -17.67 -31.43 -62.82
N ALA A 787 -18.42 -30.55 -63.49
CA ALA A 787 -18.77 -30.68 -64.91
C ALA A 787 -17.53 -30.63 -65.79
N ARG A 788 -16.54 -29.75 -65.54
CA ARG A 788 -15.25 -29.75 -66.26
C ARG A 788 -14.46 -31.03 -66.04
N ARG A 789 -14.38 -31.55 -64.81
CA ARG A 789 -13.70 -32.84 -64.53
C ARG A 789 -14.41 -34.02 -65.21
N ARG A 790 -15.75 -34.08 -65.16
CA ARG A 790 -16.55 -35.09 -65.90
C ARG A 790 -16.38 -34.95 -67.41
N LEU A 791 -16.44 -33.75 -67.96
CA LEU A 791 -16.31 -33.50 -69.39
C LEU A 791 -14.90 -33.82 -69.90
N VAL A 792 -13.86 -33.52 -69.12
CA VAL A 792 -12.47 -33.95 -69.41
C VAL A 792 -12.34 -35.48 -69.33
N HIS A 793 -13.02 -36.14 -68.39
CA HIS A 793 -13.00 -37.59 -68.27
C HIS A 793 -13.75 -38.29 -69.42
N VAL A 794 -14.88 -37.73 -69.86
CA VAL A 794 -15.66 -38.18 -71.02
C VAL A 794 -14.89 -37.93 -72.32
N LEU A 795 -14.25 -36.77 -72.48
CA LEU A 795 -13.39 -36.47 -73.63
C LEU A 795 -12.16 -37.39 -73.69
N LYS A 796 -11.57 -37.76 -72.55
CA LYS A 796 -10.50 -38.78 -72.47
C LYS A 796 -11.01 -40.18 -72.84
N GLN A 797 -12.22 -40.56 -72.43
CA GLN A 797 -12.83 -41.84 -72.84
C GLN A 797 -13.19 -41.88 -74.33
N VAL A 798 -13.71 -40.79 -74.89
CA VAL A 798 -14.02 -40.68 -76.33
C VAL A 798 -12.73 -40.70 -77.17
N ARG A 799 -11.64 -40.08 -76.68
CA ARG A 799 -10.32 -40.14 -77.33
C ARG A 799 -9.71 -41.55 -77.27
N ASN A 800 -9.87 -42.27 -76.17
CA ASN A 800 -9.39 -43.66 -76.04
C ASN A 800 -10.24 -44.68 -76.81
N ASN A 801 -11.52 -44.38 -77.09
CA ASN A 801 -12.37 -45.23 -77.93
C ASN A 801 -12.18 -44.98 -79.43
N LYS A 802 -11.75 -43.77 -79.84
CA LYS A 802 -11.35 -43.47 -81.23
C LYS A 802 -9.99 -44.04 -81.65
N SER A 803 -9.17 -44.53 -80.71
CA SER A 803 -7.92 -45.24 -81.02
C SER A 803 -8.08 -46.76 -81.08
N LYS A 804 -9.32 -47.27 -80.97
CA LYS A 804 -9.67 -48.70 -81.07
C LYS A 804 -10.61 -49.01 -82.25
N LEU A 805 -10.91 -48.02 -83.07
CA LEU A 805 -11.49 -48.10 -84.42
C LEU A 805 -10.44 -47.59 -85.38
#